data_AF-Q07825-F1
#
_entry.id   AF-Q07825-F1
#
_cell.length_a   1.000
_cell.length_b   1.000
_cell.length_c   1.000
_cell.angle_alpha   90.00
_cell.angle_beta   90.00
_cell.angle_gamma   90.00
#
_symmetry.space_group_name_H-M   'P 1'
#
loop_
_entity.id
_entity.type
_entity.pdbx_description
1 polymer ?
#
loop_
_entity_poly.entity_id
_entity_poly.type
_entity_poly.pdbx_seq_one_letter_code
_entity_poly.pdbx_strand_id
1 'polypeptide(L)'
;MTSKPSTSDGRAHSISHVPGTHMRGTSASHSPRPFRPCADCTCSPGLLSRQGRRASLFLRQLENSRRSSSMLLNELKGAGGGSSAGNGSVYSCDSLCAVNREVNTTDRLLKLRQEMKKHDLCCYIVPSCDEHQSEYVSLRDQRRAFISGFSGSAGVACITRDLLNFNDDHPDGKSILSTDGRYFNQARQELDYNWTLLRQNEDPITWQEWCVREALEMAKGLGNKEGMVLKIGIDPKLITFNDYVSFRKMIDTKYDAKGKVELVPVEENLVDSIWPDFETLPERPCNDLLLLKYEFHGEEFKDKKEKLLKKLNDKASSATTGRNTFIVVALDEICWLLNLRGSDIDYNPVFFSYVAINEDETILFTNNPFNDDISEYFKINGIEVRPYEQIWEHLTKITSQASSAEHEFLIPDSASWQMVRCLNTSTNANGAIAKKMTAQNFAIIHSPIDVLKSIKNDIEIKNAHKAQVKDAVCLVQYFAWLEQQLVGREALIDEYRAAEKLTEIRKTQRNFMGNSFETISSTGSNAAIIHYSPPVENSSMIDPTKIYLCDSGSQFLEGTTDITRTIHLTKPTKEEMDNYTLVLKGGLALERLIFPENTPGFNIDAIARQFLWSRGLDYKHGTGHGIGSFLNVHEGPMGVGFRPHLMNFPLRAGNIISNEPGYYKDGEYGIRIESDMLIKKATEKGNFLKFENMTVVPYCRKLINTKLLNEEEKTQINEYHARVWRTIVHFLQPQSISYKWLKRETSPL
;
A
#
# COMPACT_ATOMS: atom_id res chain seq x y z
N MET A 1 23.45 44.43 -39.98
CA MET A 1 23.36 45.08 -41.32
C MET A 1 21.92 45.58 -41.49
N THR A 2 21.74 46.76 -42.11
CA THR A 2 20.53 47.21 -42.87
C THR A 2 19.12 46.86 -42.35
N SER A 3 18.32 47.73 -41.69
CA SER A 3 17.68 49.03 -42.09
C SER A 3 16.25 48.87 -42.67
N LYS A 4 15.15 49.27 -41.99
CA LYS A 4 14.55 50.62 -41.73
C LYS A 4 13.41 51.01 -42.75
N PRO A 5 12.46 51.94 -42.46
CA PRO A 5 11.01 51.62 -42.60
C PRO A 5 10.07 52.72 -43.20
N SER A 6 8.74 52.50 -43.08
CA SER A 6 7.61 53.48 -42.92
C SER A 6 6.98 54.23 -44.12
N THR A 7 5.63 54.40 -44.10
CA THR A 7 4.78 55.61 -44.41
C THR A 7 3.27 55.27 -44.47
N SER A 8 2.34 56.24 -44.66
CA SER A 8 0.89 56.12 -44.32
C SER A 8 -0.13 56.91 -45.20
N ASP A 9 -1.44 56.67 -44.95
CA ASP A 9 -2.66 57.49 -45.22
C ASP A 9 -3.38 57.56 -46.61
N GLY A 10 -4.73 57.61 -46.61
CA GLY A 10 -5.62 57.73 -47.81
C GLY A 10 -7.16 57.65 -47.53
N ARG A 11 -8.04 58.16 -48.42
CA ARG A 11 -9.52 58.44 -48.23
C ARG A 11 -10.31 58.49 -49.57
N ALA A 12 -11.65 58.49 -49.72
CA ALA A 12 -12.87 58.09 -48.97
C ALA A 12 -14.17 58.28 -49.85
N HIS A 13 -15.41 58.19 -49.29
CA HIS A 13 -16.75 58.53 -49.88
C HIS A 13 -17.39 57.53 -50.91
N SER A 14 -18.72 57.38 -51.16
CA SER A 14 -19.99 57.75 -50.43
C SER A 14 -21.29 57.20 -51.12
N ILE A 15 -22.41 56.99 -50.36
CA ILE A 15 -23.86 57.06 -50.82
C ILE A 15 -24.38 55.88 -51.72
N SER A 16 -25.65 55.41 -51.81
CA SER A 16 -26.97 55.45 -51.08
C SER A 16 -27.92 54.32 -51.67
N HIS A 17 -29.27 54.14 -51.59
CA HIS A 17 -30.48 54.79 -50.99
C HIS A 17 -31.77 53.88 -51.03
N VAL A 18 -32.86 54.27 -50.31
CA VAL A 18 -34.34 54.05 -50.58
C VAL A 18 -35.02 52.63 -50.55
N PRO A 19 -36.37 52.48 -50.30
CA PRO A 19 -36.91 51.24 -49.67
C PRO A 19 -38.34 50.68 -50.04
N GLY A 20 -38.73 49.58 -49.36
CA GLY A 20 -40.10 49.06 -49.12
C GLY A 20 -40.07 47.69 -48.38
N THR A 21 -41.10 47.14 -47.70
CA THR A 21 -42.44 47.64 -47.26
C THR A 21 -42.88 46.90 -45.94
N HIS A 22 -44.11 46.34 -45.79
CA HIS A 22 -44.64 45.74 -44.54
C HIS A 22 -45.46 44.45 -44.71
N MET A 23 -45.29 43.46 -43.80
CA MET A 23 -46.31 43.02 -42.81
C MET A 23 -45.74 42.07 -41.74
N ARG A 24 -46.51 41.78 -40.68
CA ARG A 24 -46.10 41.20 -39.36
C ARG A 24 -46.03 39.66 -39.36
N GLY A 25 -45.30 38.97 -38.45
CA GLY A 25 -44.41 39.43 -37.37
C GLY A 25 -43.99 38.30 -36.40
N THR A 26 -43.23 38.64 -35.34
CA THR A 26 -42.77 37.81 -34.18
C THR A 26 -41.93 36.54 -34.47
N SER A 27 -40.77 36.28 -33.84
CA SER A 27 -40.05 36.96 -32.74
C SER A 27 -38.51 36.97 -32.89
N ALA A 28 -37.88 37.96 -32.27
CA ALA A 28 -36.43 38.22 -32.14
C ALA A 28 -35.66 37.12 -31.36
N SER A 29 -34.32 37.01 -31.32
CA SER A 29 -33.13 37.57 -32.03
C SER A 29 -31.89 36.79 -31.50
N HIS A 30 -30.64 36.82 -31.99
CA HIS A 30 -29.79 37.82 -32.64
C HIS A 30 -28.71 37.09 -33.47
N SER A 31 -28.18 37.67 -34.56
CA SER A 31 -26.89 37.25 -35.14
C SER A 31 -26.21 38.37 -35.95
N PRO A 32 -24.92 38.67 -35.70
CA PRO A 32 -24.14 39.49 -36.61
C PRO A 32 -22.69 39.01 -36.86
N ARG A 33 -22.47 38.57 -38.11
CA ARG A 33 -21.22 38.72 -38.91
C ARG A 33 -20.01 37.82 -38.56
N PRO A 34 -19.16 37.50 -39.56
CA PRO A 34 -18.08 36.51 -39.42
C PRO A 34 -16.79 37.13 -38.87
N PHE A 35 -16.04 36.35 -38.09
CA PHE A 35 -14.67 36.68 -37.69
C PHE A 35 -13.64 36.01 -38.60
N ARG A 36 -12.44 36.59 -38.69
CA ARG A 36 -11.37 36.14 -39.60
C ARG A 36 -10.66 34.89 -39.06
N PRO A 37 -10.14 33.99 -39.92
CA PRO A 37 -9.29 32.90 -39.46
C PRO A 37 -8.01 33.45 -38.82
N CYS A 38 -7.63 32.87 -37.69
CA CYS A 38 -6.34 33.14 -37.06
C CYS A 38 -5.25 32.39 -37.84
N ALA A 39 -4.14 33.05 -38.14
CA ALA A 39 -2.90 32.36 -38.49
C ALA A 39 -2.32 31.69 -37.22
N ASP A 40 -1.56 30.62 -37.41
CA ASP A 40 -0.66 30.03 -36.41
C ASP A 40 -1.31 29.63 -35.06
N CYS A 41 -2.44 28.90 -35.12
CA CYS A 41 -2.99 28.19 -33.97
C CYS A 41 -3.25 26.71 -34.29
N THR A 42 -2.68 25.80 -33.50
CA THR A 42 -2.58 24.35 -33.74
C THR A 42 -3.85 23.55 -33.40
N CYS A 43 -5.03 24.17 -33.51
CA CYS A 43 -6.32 23.54 -33.18
C CYS A 43 -6.83 22.62 -34.32
N SER A 44 -6.33 21.38 -34.35
CA SER A 44 -6.80 20.32 -35.26
C SER A 44 -8.33 20.11 -35.17
N PRO A 45 -9.06 20.03 -36.31
CA PRO A 45 -10.52 20.00 -36.30
C PRO A 45 -11.08 18.63 -35.89
N GLY A 46 -11.80 18.57 -34.76
CA GLY A 46 -12.35 17.31 -34.23
C GLY A 46 -13.64 17.38 -33.40
N LEU A 47 -14.29 18.55 -33.30
CA LEU A 47 -15.40 18.76 -32.36
C LEU A 47 -16.74 18.06 -32.69
N LEU A 48 -16.82 17.31 -33.79
CA LEU A 48 -18.02 16.51 -34.16
C LEU A 48 -17.81 14.98 -34.17
N SER A 49 -16.62 14.46 -33.82
CA SER A 49 -16.36 13.01 -33.78
C SER A 49 -16.49 12.38 -32.38
N ARG A 50 -16.53 13.19 -31.31
CA ARG A 50 -16.48 12.68 -29.91
C ARG A 50 -17.71 11.86 -29.49
N GLN A 51 -18.89 12.05 -30.09
CA GLN A 51 -20.07 11.24 -29.78
C GLN A 51 -19.96 9.81 -30.30
N GLY A 52 -19.38 9.59 -31.49
CA GLY A 52 -19.21 8.26 -32.08
C GLY A 52 -18.30 7.36 -31.24
N ARG A 53 -17.22 7.91 -30.67
CA ARG A 53 -16.28 7.13 -29.83
C ARG A 53 -16.90 6.60 -28.53
N ARG A 54 -17.92 7.27 -27.95
CA ARG A 54 -18.58 6.77 -26.73
C ARG A 54 -19.34 5.46 -26.98
N ALA A 55 -19.89 5.25 -28.17
CA ALA A 55 -20.53 3.98 -28.53
C ALA A 55 -19.52 2.82 -28.60
N SER A 56 -18.35 3.04 -29.24
CA SER A 56 -17.28 2.02 -29.29
C SER A 56 -16.60 1.76 -27.95
N LEU A 57 -16.48 2.78 -27.09
CA LEU A 57 -15.94 2.63 -25.72
C LEU A 57 -16.86 1.77 -24.85
N PHE A 58 -18.17 2.04 -24.87
CA PHE A 58 -19.15 1.23 -24.16
C PHE A 58 -19.23 -0.20 -24.71
N LEU A 59 -19.09 -0.39 -26.03
CA LEU A 59 -18.99 -1.73 -26.63
C LEU A 59 -17.77 -2.50 -26.14
N ARG A 60 -16.56 -1.90 -26.13
CA ARG A 60 -15.35 -2.57 -25.60
C ARG A 60 -15.49 -2.95 -24.11
N GLN A 61 -16.03 -2.07 -23.27
CA GLN A 61 -16.32 -2.41 -21.86
C GLN A 61 -17.35 -3.55 -21.74
N LEU A 62 -18.40 -3.55 -22.57
CA LEU A 62 -19.36 -4.65 -22.63
C LEU A 62 -18.76 -5.96 -23.16
N GLU A 63 -17.80 -5.93 -24.09
CA GLU A 63 -17.13 -7.14 -24.57
C GLU A 63 -16.25 -7.77 -23.48
N ASN A 64 -15.47 -6.96 -22.76
CA ASN A 64 -14.67 -7.38 -21.60
C ASN A 64 -15.57 -7.98 -20.50
N SER A 65 -16.70 -7.33 -20.19
CA SER A 65 -17.62 -7.78 -19.14
C SER A 65 -18.47 -8.99 -19.53
N ARG A 66 -19.03 -9.03 -20.75
CA ARG A 66 -19.99 -10.08 -21.15
C ARG A 66 -19.35 -11.45 -21.32
N ARG A 67 -18.09 -11.53 -21.77
CA ARG A 67 -17.39 -12.82 -21.88
C ARG A 67 -17.08 -13.46 -20.51
N SER A 68 -16.91 -12.66 -19.46
CA SER A 68 -16.83 -13.17 -18.08
C SER A 68 -18.12 -13.88 -17.67
N SER A 69 -19.28 -13.27 -17.96
CA SER A 69 -20.59 -13.85 -17.62
C SER A 69 -20.98 -15.08 -18.44
N SER A 70 -20.50 -15.24 -19.67
CA SER A 70 -21.00 -16.27 -20.60
C SER A 70 -20.49 -17.70 -20.36
N MET A 71 -19.48 -17.91 -19.50
CA MET A 71 -19.03 -19.27 -19.13
C MET A 71 -19.64 -19.80 -17.82
N LEU A 72 -20.28 -18.95 -17.00
CA LEU A 72 -20.85 -19.33 -15.69
C LEU A 72 -22.30 -19.83 -15.75
N LEU A 73 -22.94 -19.82 -16.93
CA LEU A 73 -24.39 -20.01 -17.09
C LEU A 73 -24.85 -21.45 -17.37
N ASN A 74 -23.97 -22.46 -17.31
CA ASN A 74 -24.28 -23.84 -17.74
C ASN A 74 -24.37 -24.90 -16.63
N GLU A 75 -24.01 -24.61 -15.36
CA GLU A 75 -24.00 -25.63 -14.29
C GLU A 75 -24.99 -25.39 -13.13
N LEU A 76 -25.76 -24.30 -13.13
CA LEU A 76 -26.73 -23.99 -12.07
C LEU A 76 -28.16 -23.87 -12.61
N LYS A 77 -28.84 -25.02 -12.76
CA LYS A 77 -30.30 -25.12 -12.99
C LYS A 77 -30.97 -26.00 -11.94
N GLY A 78 -31.32 -25.40 -10.79
CA GLY A 78 -32.10 -26.06 -9.75
C GLY A 78 -32.50 -25.08 -8.63
N ALA A 79 -33.71 -25.28 -8.06
CA ALA A 79 -34.26 -24.59 -6.90
C ALA A 79 -34.25 -23.03 -6.93
N GLY A 80 -35.36 -22.41 -7.34
CA GLY A 80 -35.56 -20.96 -7.28
C GLY A 80 -36.41 -20.49 -6.10
N GLY A 81 -36.67 -19.17 -6.05
CA GLY A 81 -37.64 -18.53 -5.16
C GLY A 81 -37.01 -17.51 -4.19
N GLY A 82 -37.47 -16.25 -4.24
CA GLY A 82 -37.06 -15.20 -3.30
C GLY A 82 -36.72 -13.88 -4.00
N SER A 83 -37.71 -12.99 -4.16
CA SER A 83 -37.51 -11.67 -4.77
C SER A 83 -37.28 -10.57 -3.73
N SER A 84 -36.19 -9.83 -3.86
CA SER A 84 -36.09 -8.45 -3.35
C SER A 84 -35.40 -7.57 -4.40
N ALA A 85 -36.04 -6.47 -4.78
CA ALA A 85 -35.54 -5.54 -5.78
C ALA A 85 -34.92 -4.33 -5.08
N GLY A 86 -33.61 -4.39 -4.82
CA GLY A 86 -32.85 -3.26 -4.31
C GLY A 86 -32.63 -2.22 -5.41
N ASN A 87 -33.32 -1.09 -5.35
CA ASN A 87 -33.00 0.08 -6.17
C ASN A 87 -31.66 0.67 -5.71
N GLY A 88 -30.57 0.24 -6.32
CA GLY A 88 -29.28 0.92 -6.20
C GLY A 88 -29.41 2.35 -6.74
N SER A 89 -29.12 3.35 -5.90
CA SER A 89 -29.23 4.76 -6.30
C SER A 89 -28.16 5.10 -7.34
N VAL A 90 -28.58 5.48 -8.54
CA VAL A 90 -27.71 5.78 -9.68
C VAL A 90 -27.48 7.29 -9.74
N TYR A 91 -26.24 7.69 -9.42
CA TYR A 91 -25.69 9.06 -9.35
C TYR A 91 -26.20 9.97 -8.22
N SER A 92 -25.34 10.19 -7.22
CA SER A 92 -25.27 11.49 -6.53
C SER A 92 -24.61 12.53 -7.45
N CYS A 93 -25.04 13.79 -7.38
CA CYS A 93 -24.53 14.87 -8.24
C CYS A 93 -23.02 15.13 -8.03
N ASP A 94 -22.55 15.02 -6.78
CA ASP A 94 -21.15 15.25 -6.38
C ASP A 94 -20.16 14.34 -7.14
N SER A 95 -20.62 13.16 -7.58
CA SER A 95 -19.81 12.21 -8.36
C SER A 95 -19.40 12.73 -9.74
N LEU A 96 -20.01 13.81 -10.25
CA LEU A 96 -19.63 14.48 -11.51
C LEU A 96 -18.44 15.46 -11.33
N CYS A 97 -18.01 15.72 -10.11
CA CYS A 97 -16.86 16.59 -9.80
C CYS A 97 -15.55 15.81 -9.59
N ALA A 98 -15.57 14.47 -9.67
CA ALA A 98 -14.36 13.67 -9.66
C ALA A 98 -13.54 13.92 -10.95
N VAL A 99 -12.40 14.61 -10.81
CA VAL A 99 -11.45 14.80 -11.91
C VAL A 99 -10.88 13.43 -12.28
N ASN A 100 -10.97 13.06 -13.57
CA ASN A 100 -10.42 11.79 -14.08
C ASN A 100 -8.93 11.66 -13.71
N ARG A 101 -8.59 10.71 -12.82
CA ARG A 101 -7.21 10.31 -12.52
C ARG A 101 -6.65 9.30 -13.53
N GLU A 102 -7.47 8.85 -14.48
CA GLU A 102 -7.12 7.91 -15.55
C GLU A 102 -5.89 8.35 -16.36
N VAL A 103 -4.79 7.61 -16.24
CA VAL A 103 -3.66 7.68 -17.19
C VAL A 103 -3.97 6.75 -18.36
N ASN A 104 -3.91 7.24 -19.60
CA ASN A 104 -4.13 6.38 -20.77
C ASN A 104 -2.93 5.45 -20.98
N THR A 105 -3.13 4.14 -20.81
CA THR A 105 -2.06 3.13 -20.87
C THR A 105 -2.00 2.39 -22.20
N THR A 106 -2.78 2.78 -23.22
CA THR A 106 -2.87 2.04 -24.49
C THR A 106 -1.49 1.84 -25.14
N ASP A 107 -0.68 2.88 -25.23
CA ASP A 107 0.64 2.80 -25.86
C ASP A 107 1.67 2.05 -24.97
N ARG A 108 1.57 2.19 -23.64
CA ARG A 108 2.39 1.43 -22.67
C ARG A 108 2.12 -0.08 -22.78
N LEU A 109 0.85 -0.47 -22.89
CA LEU A 109 0.43 -1.86 -23.11
C LEU A 109 0.84 -2.40 -24.48
N LEU A 110 0.75 -1.59 -25.54
CA LEU A 110 1.23 -1.97 -26.88
C LEU A 110 2.73 -2.28 -26.87
N LYS A 111 3.55 -1.40 -26.29
CA LYS A 111 4.99 -1.60 -26.12
C LYS A 111 5.31 -2.84 -25.29
N LEU A 112 4.65 -3.02 -24.15
CA LEU A 112 4.85 -4.22 -23.32
C LEU A 112 4.53 -5.52 -24.09
N ARG A 113 3.46 -5.54 -24.89
CA ARG A 113 3.08 -6.70 -25.71
C ARG A 113 4.06 -6.98 -26.85
N GLN A 114 4.77 -5.97 -27.36
CA GLN A 114 5.89 -6.15 -28.29
C GLN A 114 7.10 -6.81 -27.60
N GLU A 115 7.44 -6.43 -26.36
CA GLU A 115 8.48 -7.10 -25.57
C GLU A 115 8.10 -8.53 -25.16
N MET A 116 6.83 -8.76 -24.78
CA MET A 116 6.27 -10.09 -24.52
C MET A 116 6.36 -11.00 -25.75
N LYS A 117 6.25 -10.46 -26.97
CA LYS A 117 6.41 -11.21 -28.21
C LYS A 117 7.85 -11.68 -28.41
N LYS A 118 8.86 -10.84 -28.13
CA LYS A 118 10.28 -11.23 -28.20
C LYS A 118 10.61 -12.40 -27.25
N HIS A 119 9.96 -12.42 -26.09
CA HIS A 119 10.13 -13.44 -25.05
C HIS A 119 9.19 -14.65 -25.18
N ASP A 120 8.38 -14.72 -26.25
CA ASP A 120 7.39 -15.78 -26.49
C ASP A 120 6.38 -15.99 -25.33
N LEU A 121 5.99 -14.89 -24.68
CA LEU A 121 5.04 -14.91 -23.56
C LEU A 121 3.60 -14.77 -24.05
N CYS A 122 2.66 -15.47 -23.41
CA CYS A 122 1.22 -15.26 -23.58
C CYS A 122 0.63 -14.36 -22.48
N CYS A 123 1.25 -14.34 -21.30
CA CYS A 123 0.91 -13.49 -20.16
C CYS A 123 2.19 -12.99 -19.48
N TYR A 124 2.17 -11.76 -18.96
CA TYR A 124 3.21 -11.20 -18.11
C TYR A 124 2.60 -10.60 -16.85
N ILE A 125 3.27 -10.81 -15.72
CA ILE A 125 2.79 -10.45 -14.38
C ILE A 125 3.71 -9.38 -13.79
N VAL A 126 3.11 -8.29 -13.31
CA VAL A 126 3.78 -7.15 -12.68
C VAL A 126 3.19 -6.97 -11.27
N PRO A 127 3.81 -7.55 -10.22
CA PRO A 127 3.42 -7.30 -8.84
C PRO A 127 3.81 -5.89 -8.38
N SER A 128 3.40 -5.49 -7.18
CA SER A 128 3.70 -4.15 -6.61
C SER A 128 4.97 -4.10 -5.76
N CYS A 129 5.49 -5.24 -5.31
CA CYS A 129 6.64 -5.32 -4.42
C CYS A 129 7.98 -5.25 -5.17
N ASP A 130 9.03 -4.92 -4.42
CA ASP A 130 10.43 -4.98 -4.84
C ASP A 130 11.04 -6.38 -4.60
N GLU A 131 12.37 -6.49 -4.73
CA GLU A 131 13.14 -7.71 -4.48
C GLU A 131 13.43 -8.02 -2.99
N HIS A 132 12.80 -7.26 -2.08
CA HIS A 132 12.79 -7.46 -0.62
C HIS A 132 11.39 -7.73 -0.06
N GLN A 133 10.37 -7.75 -0.92
CA GLN A 133 8.94 -7.88 -0.61
C GLN A 133 8.34 -6.71 0.21
N SER A 134 8.88 -5.49 0.06
CA SER A 134 8.40 -4.28 0.73
C SER A 134 6.95 -3.91 0.33
N GLU A 135 6.12 -3.40 1.27
CA GLU A 135 4.75 -2.91 0.95
C GLU A 135 4.76 -1.52 0.30
N TYR A 136 5.59 -0.61 0.79
CA TYR A 136 5.95 0.62 0.11
C TYR A 136 7.26 0.38 -0.65
N VAL A 137 7.35 0.84 -1.89
CA VAL A 137 8.52 0.62 -2.76
C VAL A 137 9.01 1.94 -3.37
N SER A 138 10.32 2.04 -3.61
CA SER A 138 10.94 3.21 -4.24
C SER A 138 10.33 3.50 -5.62
N LEU A 139 10.38 4.75 -6.07
CA LEU A 139 9.86 5.16 -7.39
C LEU A 139 10.39 4.29 -8.54
N ARG A 140 11.65 3.83 -8.45
CA ARG A 140 12.28 2.90 -9.41
C ARG A 140 11.51 1.58 -9.58
N ASP A 141 10.84 1.11 -8.54
CA ASP A 141 10.17 -0.20 -8.51
C ASP A 141 8.66 -0.13 -8.71
N GLN A 142 8.06 1.07 -8.81
CA GLN A 142 6.62 1.30 -9.02
C GLN A 142 6.10 0.93 -10.43
N ARG A 143 6.69 -0.10 -11.04
CA ARG A 143 6.39 -0.69 -12.35
C ARG A 143 4.89 -0.95 -12.56
N ARG A 144 4.22 -1.43 -11.50
CA ARG A 144 2.76 -1.65 -11.44
C ARG A 144 1.96 -0.36 -11.65
N ALA A 145 2.39 0.74 -11.06
CA ALA A 145 1.76 2.05 -11.22
C ALA A 145 2.04 2.62 -12.61
N PHE A 146 3.29 2.54 -13.08
CA PHE A 146 3.64 2.96 -14.44
C PHE A 146 2.79 2.25 -15.51
N ILE A 147 2.68 0.91 -15.46
CA ILE A 147 1.98 0.18 -16.53
C ILE A 147 0.46 0.37 -16.50
N SER A 148 -0.15 0.58 -15.34
CA SER A 148 -1.61 0.58 -15.15
C SER A 148 -2.27 1.91 -14.78
N GLY A 149 -1.50 2.92 -14.37
CA GLY A 149 -2.01 4.18 -13.82
C GLY A 149 -2.43 4.10 -12.34
N PHE A 150 -2.64 2.90 -11.78
CA PHE A 150 -3.09 2.73 -10.40
C PHE A 150 -1.96 2.87 -9.37
N SER A 151 -2.16 3.73 -8.37
CA SER A 151 -1.12 4.21 -7.45
C SER A 151 -1.07 3.55 -6.07
N GLY A 152 -2.18 3.01 -5.53
CA GLY A 152 -2.23 2.43 -4.16
C GLY A 152 -1.21 1.31 -3.89
N SER A 153 -0.83 1.08 -2.62
CA SER A 153 0.33 0.23 -2.28
C SER A 153 0.23 -1.21 -2.81
N ALA A 154 -0.93 -1.85 -2.70
CA ALA A 154 -1.09 -3.27 -2.99
C ALA A 154 -1.75 -3.55 -4.35
N GLY A 155 -1.20 -4.52 -5.09
CA GLY A 155 -1.84 -5.08 -6.27
C GLY A 155 -0.93 -5.95 -7.13
N VAL A 156 -1.52 -6.58 -8.14
CA VAL A 156 -0.84 -7.34 -9.20
C VAL A 156 -1.50 -7.01 -10.53
N ALA A 157 -0.74 -6.49 -11.47
CA ALA A 157 -1.18 -6.30 -12.85
C ALA A 157 -0.82 -7.55 -13.68
N CYS A 158 -1.79 -8.09 -14.43
CA CYS A 158 -1.56 -9.21 -15.35
C CYS A 158 -1.99 -8.80 -16.76
N ILE A 159 -1.07 -8.90 -17.72
CA ILE A 159 -1.25 -8.46 -19.11
C ILE A 159 -1.13 -9.67 -20.01
N THR A 160 -2.09 -9.90 -20.91
CA THR A 160 -1.96 -10.93 -21.96
C THR A 160 -1.60 -10.33 -23.31
N ARG A 161 -1.00 -11.18 -24.15
CA ARG A 161 -0.80 -10.98 -25.59
C ARG A 161 -1.64 -12.05 -26.30
N ASP A 162 -2.67 -11.63 -27.02
CA ASP A 162 -3.54 -12.54 -27.78
C ASP A 162 -2.75 -13.20 -28.92
N LEU A 163 -2.53 -14.50 -28.78
CA LEU A 163 -1.81 -15.32 -29.77
C LEU A 163 -2.63 -15.63 -31.03
N LEU A 164 -3.92 -15.26 -31.05
CA LEU A 164 -4.80 -15.34 -32.22
C LEU A 164 -4.80 -14.04 -33.04
N ASN A 165 -4.19 -12.96 -32.53
CA ASN A 165 -3.99 -11.72 -33.28
C ASN A 165 -2.72 -11.83 -34.14
N PHE A 166 -2.91 -11.90 -35.46
CA PHE A 166 -1.83 -11.95 -36.46
C PHE A 166 -1.32 -10.57 -36.91
N ASN A 167 -1.78 -9.47 -36.28
CA ASN A 167 -1.21 -8.14 -36.52
C ASN A 167 0.10 -7.99 -35.73
N ASP A 168 1.19 -8.28 -36.42
CA ASP A 168 2.52 -8.41 -35.85
C ASP A 168 3.13 -7.09 -35.33
N ASP A 169 2.66 -5.94 -35.84
CA ASP A 169 3.04 -4.60 -35.43
C ASP A 169 2.17 -4.08 -34.25
N HIS A 170 0.90 -4.49 -34.22
CA HIS A 170 -0.07 -4.13 -33.17
C HIS A 170 -0.63 -5.35 -32.43
N PRO A 171 0.18 -6.01 -31.57
CA PRO A 171 -0.29 -7.06 -30.67
C PRO A 171 -1.29 -6.48 -29.64
N ASP A 172 -2.43 -7.13 -29.50
CA ASP A 172 -3.50 -6.77 -28.55
C ASP A 172 -3.65 -7.88 -27.49
N GLY A 173 -4.61 -7.75 -26.57
CA GLY A 173 -4.86 -8.70 -25.50
C GLY A 173 -5.73 -8.11 -24.38
N LYS A 174 -5.82 -8.82 -23.27
CA LYS A 174 -6.55 -8.37 -22.06
C LYS A 174 -5.56 -7.82 -21.02
N SER A 175 -6.08 -7.09 -20.03
CA SER A 175 -5.30 -6.54 -18.91
C SER A 175 -6.17 -6.52 -17.66
N ILE A 176 -5.70 -7.09 -16.56
CA ILE A 176 -6.37 -7.01 -15.25
C ILE A 176 -5.47 -6.38 -14.20
N LEU A 177 -6.07 -5.61 -13.29
CA LEU A 177 -5.45 -5.26 -12.02
C LEU A 177 -6.17 -6.04 -10.91
N SER A 178 -5.44 -6.83 -10.15
CA SER A 178 -5.93 -7.44 -8.91
C SER A 178 -5.47 -6.63 -7.71
N THR A 179 -6.37 -6.24 -6.82
CA THR A 179 -6.04 -5.57 -5.55
C THR A 179 -7.06 -5.91 -4.45
N ASP A 180 -6.82 -5.45 -3.23
CA ASP A 180 -7.60 -5.74 -2.03
C ASP A 180 -8.66 -4.67 -1.71
N GLY A 181 -9.48 -4.93 -0.68
CA GLY A 181 -10.64 -4.12 -0.30
C GLY A 181 -10.35 -2.67 0.06
N ARG A 182 -9.11 -2.31 0.41
CA ARG A 182 -8.67 -0.93 0.64
C ARG A 182 -8.77 -0.07 -0.62
N TYR A 183 -8.62 -0.69 -1.79
CA TYR A 183 -8.30 -0.01 -3.05
C TYR A 183 -9.36 -0.10 -4.15
N PHE A 184 -10.48 -0.82 -3.94
CA PHE A 184 -11.51 -1.00 -4.98
C PHE A 184 -12.07 0.30 -5.56
N ASN A 185 -12.24 1.34 -4.73
CA ASN A 185 -12.78 2.63 -5.18
C ASN A 185 -11.72 3.48 -5.89
N GLN A 186 -10.47 3.45 -5.43
CA GLN A 186 -9.34 4.12 -6.08
C GLN A 186 -9.04 3.51 -7.46
N ALA A 187 -8.97 2.18 -7.55
CA ALA A 187 -8.74 1.49 -8.82
C ALA A 187 -9.83 1.76 -9.86
N ARG A 188 -11.08 2.04 -9.45
CA ARG A 188 -12.17 2.48 -10.36
C ARG A 188 -12.04 3.92 -10.88
N GLN A 189 -11.15 4.73 -10.29
CA GLN A 189 -10.93 6.14 -10.67
C GLN A 189 -9.61 6.36 -11.42
N GLU A 190 -8.63 5.46 -11.23
CA GLU A 190 -7.27 5.56 -11.79
C GLU A 190 -7.02 4.64 -12.99
N LEU A 191 -7.75 3.52 -13.12
CA LEU A 191 -7.61 2.60 -14.26
C LEU A 191 -8.40 3.09 -15.49
N ASP A 192 -7.75 3.10 -16.65
CA ASP A 192 -8.40 3.39 -17.93
C ASP A 192 -9.19 2.19 -18.52
N TYR A 193 -9.81 2.41 -19.69
CA TYR A 193 -10.66 1.41 -20.36
C TYR A 193 -9.93 0.13 -20.82
N ASN A 194 -8.60 0.06 -20.80
CA ASN A 194 -7.84 -1.14 -21.16
C ASN A 194 -7.78 -2.17 -20.02
N TRP A 195 -8.12 -1.76 -18.79
CA TRP A 195 -8.01 -2.60 -17.59
C TRP A 195 -9.36 -3.11 -17.11
N THR A 196 -9.34 -4.25 -16.42
CA THR A 196 -10.48 -4.75 -15.63
C THR A 196 -10.02 -5.02 -14.20
N LEU A 197 -10.73 -4.44 -13.23
CA LEU A 197 -10.47 -4.66 -11.81
C LEU A 197 -10.93 -6.08 -11.40
N LEU A 198 -10.04 -6.85 -10.78
CA LEU A 198 -10.32 -8.12 -10.11
C LEU A 198 -10.21 -7.92 -8.59
N ARG A 199 -11.34 -8.02 -7.89
CA ARG A 199 -11.47 -7.71 -6.47
C ARG A 199 -11.12 -8.93 -5.62
N GLN A 200 -9.96 -8.89 -4.96
CA GLN A 200 -9.54 -10.01 -4.10
C GLN A 200 -10.56 -10.24 -2.98
N ASN A 201 -10.95 -11.50 -2.78
CA ASN A 201 -11.96 -11.95 -1.81
C ASN A 201 -13.42 -11.52 -2.09
N GLU A 202 -13.71 -10.79 -3.18
CA GLU A 202 -15.09 -10.55 -3.64
C GLU A 202 -15.40 -11.25 -4.99
N ASP A 203 -14.44 -11.28 -5.92
CA ASP A 203 -14.60 -11.96 -7.21
C ASP A 203 -14.20 -13.46 -7.10
N PRO A 204 -14.88 -14.38 -7.83
CA PRO A 204 -14.80 -15.82 -7.59
C PRO A 204 -13.55 -16.51 -8.18
N ILE A 205 -12.57 -15.74 -8.64
CA ILE A 205 -11.30 -16.25 -9.19
C ILE A 205 -10.13 -15.40 -8.71
N THR A 206 -8.97 -16.03 -8.52
CA THR A 206 -7.73 -15.30 -8.24
C THR A 206 -7.05 -14.78 -9.53
N TRP A 207 -6.07 -13.90 -9.40
CA TRP A 207 -5.29 -13.43 -10.54
C TRP A 207 -4.39 -14.54 -11.14
N GLN A 208 -3.89 -15.47 -10.33
CA GLN A 208 -3.19 -16.66 -10.82
C GLN A 208 -4.13 -17.51 -11.68
N GLU A 209 -5.33 -17.78 -11.18
CA GLU A 209 -6.36 -18.56 -11.88
C GLU A 209 -6.80 -17.90 -13.19
N TRP A 210 -6.91 -16.57 -13.21
CA TRP A 210 -7.13 -15.80 -14.43
C TRP A 210 -6.02 -16.06 -15.46
N CYS A 211 -4.74 -15.93 -15.07
CA CYS A 211 -3.60 -16.18 -15.97
C CYS A 211 -3.61 -17.59 -16.56
N VAL A 212 -3.89 -18.63 -15.75
CA VAL A 212 -3.96 -20.02 -16.25
C VAL A 212 -5.16 -20.22 -17.18
N ARG A 213 -6.32 -19.63 -16.86
CA ARG A 213 -7.52 -19.73 -17.70
C ARG A 213 -7.34 -19.05 -19.06
N GLU A 214 -6.74 -17.87 -19.09
CA GLU A 214 -6.41 -17.13 -20.31
C GLU A 214 -5.42 -17.90 -21.20
N ALA A 215 -4.36 -18.45 -20.61
CA ALA A 215 -3.44 -19.34 -21.31
C ALA A 215 -4.17 -20.57 -21.90
N LEU A 216 -5.04 -21.23 -21.13
CA LEU A 216 -5.82 -22.37 -21.63
C LEU A 216 -6.89 -21.99 -22.66
N GLU A 217 -7.41 -20.76 -22.68
CA GLU A 217 -8.30 -20.26 -23.73
C GLU A 217 -7.51 -20.07 -25.04
N MET A 218 -6.34 -19.43 -24.98
CA MET A 218 -5.45 -19.26 -26.14
C MET A 218 -4.94 -20.61 -26.67
N ALA A 219 -4.59 -21.57 -25.80
CA ALA A 219 -4.15 -22.90 -26.20
C ALA A 219 -5.24 -23.65 -27.00
N LYS A 220 -6.50 -23.54 -26.57
CA LYS A 220 -7.65 -24.09 -27.30
C LYS A 220 -7.86 -23.40 -28.64
N GLY A 221 -7.76 -22.07 -28.70
CA GLY A 221 -7.85 -21.30 -29.94
C GLY A 221 -6.78 -21.67 -30.98
N LEU A 222 -5.56 -21.95 -30.52
CA LEU A 222 -4.44 -22.44 -31.34
C LEU A 222 -4.55 -23.94 -31.72
N GLY A 223 -5.61 -24.63 -31.28
CA GLY A 223 -5.91 -26.02 -31.63
C GLY A 223 -5.29 -27.07 -30.70
N ASN A 224 -4.77 -26.71 -29.52
CA ASN A 224 -4.10 -27.61 -28.57
C ASN A 224 -3.03 -28.52 -29.21
N LYS A 225 -2.18 -27.95 -30.07
CA LYS A 225 -1.12 -28.70 -30.79
C LYS A 225 -0.21 -29.43 -29.80
N GLU A 226 0.10 -30.69 -30.08
CA GLU A 226 0.98 -31.50 -29.24
C GLU A 226 2.37 -30.86 -29.12
N GLY A 227 2.91 -30.81 -27.90
CA GLY A 227 4.17 -30.13 -27.59
C GLY A 227 4.10 -28.59 -27.47
N MET A 228 2.94 -27.97 -27.68
CA MET A 228 2.78 -26.51 -27.50
C MET A 228 2.64 -26.14 -26.02
N VAL A 229 3.64 -25.43 -25.48
CA VAL A 229 3.64 -24.89 -24.12
C VAL A 229 3.50 -23.37 -24.17
N LEU A 230 2.47 -22.82 -23.50
CA LEU A 230 2.29 -21.37 -23.40
C LEU A 230 2.93 -20.82 -22.12
N LYS A 231 3.69 -19.73 -22.26
CA LYS A 231 4.53 -19.18 -21.20
C LYS A 231 3.87 -18.00 -20.50
N ILE A 232 3.67 -18.13 -19.20
CA ILE A 232 3.34 -17.04 -18.26
C ILE A 232 4.68 -16.55 -17.71
N GLY A 233 5.08 -15.33 -18.03
CA GLY A 233 6.32 -14.73 -17.56
C GLY A 233 6.14 -13.91 -16.29
N ILE A 234 7.13 -13.98 -15.41
CA ILE A 234 7.26 -13.08 -14.25
C ILE A 234 8.74 -12.81 -13.95
N ASP A 235 9.04 -11.64 -13.41
CA ASP A 235 10.35 -11.35 -12.83
C ASP A 235 10.59 -12.26 -11.60
N PRO A 236 11.63 -13.12 -11.60
CA PRO A 236 11.86 -14.08 -10.53
C PRO A 236 12.30 -13.41 -9.22
N LYS A 237 12.71 -12.14 -9.24
CA LYS A 237 13.04 -11.39 -8.02
C LYS A 237 11.79 -10.93 -7.27
N LEU A 238 10.70 -10.64 -7.98
CA LEU A 238 9.50 -9.96 -7.44
C LEU A 238 8.38 -10.93 -7.01
N ILE A 239 8.65 -12.24 -6.96
CA ILE A 239 7.72 -13.26 -6.48
C ILE A 239 8.41 -14.17 -5.46
N THR A 240 7.74 -14.44 -4.33
CA THR A 240 8.27 -15.37 -3.33
C THR A 240 8.36 -16.79 -3.91
N PHE A 241 9.32 -17.59 -3.45
CA PHE A 241 9.39 -18.99 -3.87
C PHE A 241 8.14 -19.79 -3.45
N ASN A 242 7.52 -19.43 -2.32
CA ASN A 242 6.27 -20.04 -1.84
C ASN A 242 5.09 -19.78 -2.79
N ASP A 243 4.97 -18.57 -3.33
CA ASP A 243 3.98 -18.22 -4.34
C ASP A 243 4.24 -18.93 -5.66
N TYR A 244 5.50 -18.96 -6.13
CA TYR A 244 5.90 -19.72 -7.32
C TYR A 244 5.53 -21.22 -7.19
N VAL A 245 5.83 -21.86 -6.06
CA VAL A 245 5.47 -23.27 -5.81
C VAL A 245 3.95 -23.46 -5.80
N SER A 246 3.20 -22.55 -5.17
CA SER A 246 1.74 -22.61 -5.08
C SER A 246 1.06 -22.42 -6.44
N PHE A 247 1.54 -21.47 -7.24
CA PHE A 247 1.08 -21.19 -8.60
C PHE A 247 1.42 -22.35 -9.54
N ARG A 248 2.64 -22.89 -9.49
CA ARG A 248 3.01 -24.08 -10.25
C ARG A 248 2.13 -25.28 -9.88
N LYS A 249 1.86 -25.51 -8.59
CA LYS A 249 0.94 -26.56 -8.13
C LYS A 249 -0.47 -26.35 -8.66
N MET A 250 -0.96 -25.11 -8.72
CA MET A 250 -2.25 -24.78 -9.32
C MET A 250 -2.30 -25.16 -10.83
N ILE A 251 -1.27 -24.82 -11.59
CA ILE A 251 -1.11 -25.22 -13.01
C ILE A 251 -1.12 -26.75 -13.14
N ASP A 252 -0.24 -27.42 -12.39
CA ASP A 252 -0.02 -28.87 -12.49
C ASP A 252 -1.24 -29.70 -11.99
N THR A 253 -1.95 -29.28 -10.93
CA THR A 253 -2.98 -30.12 -10.28
C THR A 253 -4.41 -29.58 -10.30
N LYS A 254 -4.65 -28.25 -10.34
CA LYS A 254 -6.03 -27.70 -10.38
C LYS A 254 -6.57 -27.62 -11.81
N TYR A 255 -5.70 -27.41 -12.79
CA TYR A 255 -6.09 -27.18 -14.19
C TYR A 255 -5.64 -28.26 -15.18
N ASP A 256 -4.93 -29.32 -14.72
CA ASP A 256 -4.27 -30.32 -15.59
C ASP A 256 -3.47 -29.66 -16.74
N ALA A 257 -2.81 -28.54 -16.44
CA ALA A 257 -2.12 -27.71 -17.44
C ALA A 257 -0.63 -28.03 -17.58
N LYS A 258 -0.15 -29.09 -16.90
CA LYS A 258 1.22 -29.57 -16.94
C LYS A 258 1.67 -29.87 -18.37
N GLY A 259 2.72 -29.19 -18.84
CA GLY A 259 3.21 -29.33 -20.22
C GLY A 259 2.31 -28.68 -21.29
N LYS A 260 1.34 -27.85 -20.88
CA LYS A 260 0.48 -27.02 -21.74
C LYS A 260 0.64 -25.53 -21.39
N VAL A 261 0.86 -25.24 -20.11
CA VAL A 261 1.16 -23.90 -19.56
C VAL A 261 2.39 -24.01 -18.64
N GLU A 262 3.30 -23.05 -18.72
CA GLU A 262 4.50 -22.99 -17.87
C GLU A 262 4.69 -21.57 -17.29
N LEU A 263 5.08 -21.49 -16.02
CA LEU A 263 5.48 -20.26 -15.35
C LEU A 263 7.00 -20.11 -15.49
N VAL A 264 7.44 -19.13 -16.29
CA VAL A 264 8.85 -18.94 -16.67
C VAL A 264 9.46 -17.69 -16.00
N PRO A 265 10.74 -17.74 -15.61
CA PRO A 265 11.44 -16.56 -15.11
C PRO A 265 11.83 -15.66 -16.28
N VAL A 266 11.70 -14.35 -16.09
CA VAL A 266 12.16 -13.33 -17.05
C VAL A 266 13.16 -12.44 -16.30
N GLU A 267 14.46 -12.61 -16.57
CA GLU A 267 15.54 -11.96 -15.82
C GLU A 267 15.56 -10.43 -16.00
N GLU A 268 15.21 -9.97 -17.21
CA GLU A 268 15.08 -8.56 -17.55
C GLU A 268 13.62 -8.14 -17.36
N ASN A 269 13.37 -7.12 -16.52
CA ASN A 269 12.02 -6.69 -16.24
C ASN A 269 11.43 -5.93 -17.45
N LEU A 270 10.41 -6.50 -18.10
CA LEU A 270 9.89 -5.97 -19.36
C LEU A 270 9.22 -4.60 -19.23
N VAL A 271 8.88 -4.17 -18.00
CA VAL A 271 8.42 -2.80 -17.75
C VAL A 271 9.59 -1.82 -17.81
N ASP A 272 10.72 -2.16 -17.20
CA ASP A 272 11.93 -1.34 -17.22
C ASP A 272 12.47 -1.15 -18.65
N SER A 273 12.29 -2.16 -19.51
CA SER A 273 12.68 -2.09 -20.93
C SER A 273 11.83 -1.12 -21.77
N ILE A 274 10.61 -0.78 -21.33
CA ILE A 274 9.72 0.16 -22.06
C ILE A 274 9.54 1.51 -21.37
N TRP A 275 9.85 1.63 -20.08
CA TRP A 275 9.67 2.85 -19.29
C TRP A 275 10.31 4.09 -19.95
N PRO A 276 11.56 4.02 -20.48
CA PRO A 276 12.23 5.17 -21.10
C PRO A 276 11.58 5.71 -22.38
N ASP A 277 10.66 4.98 -23.02
CA ASP A 277 9.90 5.48 -24.18
C ASP A 277 8.85 6.55 -23.79
N PHE A 278 8.50 6.67 -22.50
CA PHE A 278 7.38 7.49 -22.03
C PHE A 278 7.80 8.59 -21.05
N GLU A 279 8.76 8.32 -20.18
CA GLU A 279 9.20 9.22 -19.10
C GLU A 279 10.62 8.85 -18.65
N THR A 280 11.31 9.75 -17.95
CA THR A 280 12.64 9.46 -17.41
C THR A 280 12.55 8.41 -16.32
N LEU A 281 13.28 7.31 -16.48
CA LEU A 281 13.36 6.23 -15.49
C LEU A 281 13.87 6.80 -14.15
N PRO A 282 13.15 6.65 -13.03
CA PRO A 282 13.64 7.08 -11.72
C PRO A 282 14.93 6.35 -11.35
N GLU A 283 15.86 7.01 -10.66
CA GLU A 283 17.05 6.33 -10.11
C GLU A 283 16.67 5.55 -8.82
N ARG A 284 17.41 4.47 -8.50
CA ARG A 284 17.24 3.77 -7.21
C ARG A 284 17.88 4.65 -6.12
N PRO A 285 17.16 5.04 -5.05
CA PRO A 285 17.75 5.75 -3.93
C PRO A 285 18.89 4.95 -3.28
N CYS A 286 19.92 5.66 -2.82
CA CYS A 286 21.13 5.07 -2.25
C CYS A 286 21.73 6.06 -1.23
N ASN A 287 20.97 6.29 -0.16
CA ASN A 287 21.17 7.39 0.78
C ASN A 287 22.11 6.99 1.95
N ASP A 288 22.66 7.99 2.65
CA ASP A 288 23.57 7.79 3.78
C ASP A 288 22.94 6.93 4.89
N LEU A 289 23.72 5.98 5.41
CA LEU A 289 23.31 5.13 6.52
C LEU A 289 23.41 5.85 7.88
N LEU A 290 22.45 5.58 8.76
CA LEU A 290 22.37 6.11 10.11
C LEU A 290 22.59 5.00 11.15
N LEU A 291 23.64 5.14 11.97
CA LEU A 291 23.84 4.30 13.15
C LEU A 291 22.97 4.78 14.32
N LEU A 292 22.12 3.90 14.85
CA LEU A 292 21.37 4.21 16.07
C LEU A 292 22.26 4.09 17.30
N LYS A 293 21.98 4.94 18.29
CA LYS A 293 22.61 4.90 19.61
C LYS A 293 21.84 3.97 20.53
N TYR A 294 22.54 3.37 21.50
CA TYR A 294 21.97 2.46 22.50
C TYR A 294 20.73 3.02 23.23
N GLU A 295 20.66 4.35 23.41
CA GLU A 295 19.48 5.02 24.02
C GLU A 295 18.17 4.85 23.22
N PHE A 296 18.24 4.40 21.97
CA PHE A 296 17.09 4.13 21.09
C PHE A 296 16.75 2.63 20.99
N HIS A 297 17.75 1.77 20.75
CA HIS A 297 17.55 0.34 20.46
C HIS A 297 17.71 -0.61 21.67
N GLY A 298 18.46 -0.22 22.71
CA GLY A 298 18.59 -0.97 23.97
C GLY A 298 19.28 -2.34 23.93
N GLU A 299 19.70 -2.84 22.77
CA GLU A 299 20.37 -4.14 22.60
C GLU A 299 21.38 -4.11 21.45
N GLU A 300 22.59 -4.65 21.64
CA GLU A 300 23.66 -4.60 20.65
C GLU A 300 23.56 -5.69 19.58
N PHE A 301 24.18 -5.47 18.41
CA PHE A 301 24.20 -6.45 17.31
C PHE A 301 24.73 -7.82 17.76
N LYS A 302 25.70 -7.87 18.69
CA LYS A 302 26.28 -9.13 19.18
C LYS A 302 25.25 -9.97 19.95
N ASP A 303 24.45 -9.34 20.80
CA ASP A 303 23.35 -9.99 21.54
C ASP A 303 22.26 -10.49 20.56
N LYS A 304 21.93 -9.66 19.56
CA LYS A 304 20.97 -10.00 18.50
C LYS A 304 21.45 -11.17 17.64
N LYS A 305 22.74 -11.20 17.27
CA LYS A 305 23.40 -12.31 16.54
C LYS A 305 23.35 -13.59 17.38
N GLU A 306 23.67 -13.55 18.67
CA GLU A 306 23.58 -14.74 19.54
C GLU A 306 22.14 -15.29 19.62
N LYS A 307 21.15 -14.42 19.85
CA LYS A 307 19.73 -14.80 19.88
C LYS A 307 19.26 -15.41 18.55
N LEU A 308 19.68 -14.83 17.43
CA LEU A 308 19.39 -15.31 16.08
C LEU A 308 19.99 -16.69 15.85
N LEU A 309 21.32 -16.85 16.03
CA LEU A 309 22.01 -18.13 15.83
C LEU A 309 21.43 -19.24 16.72
N LYS A 310 21.13 -18.94 17.98
CA LYS A 310 20.42 -19.86 18.88
C LYS A 310 19.07 -20.28 18.33
N LYS A 311 18.27 -19.35 17.79
CA LYS A 311 16.96 -19.63 17.18
C LYS A 311 17.02 -20.35 15.83
N LEU A 312 18.15 -20.27 15.13
CA LEU A 312 18.42 -21.06 13.92
C LEU A 312 18.83 -22.49 14.30
N ASN A 313 19.75 -22.66 15.26
CA ASN A 313 20.14 -23.96 15.79
C ASN A 313 18.99 -24.70 16.51
N ASP A 314 18.07 -23.97 17.17
CA ASP A 314 16.80 -24.54 17.71
C ASP A 314 15.90 -25.16 16.61
N LYS A 315 16.04 -24.73 15.34
CA LYS A 315 15.25 -25.20 14.18
C LYS A 315 16.01 -26.17 13.27
N ALA A 316 17.33 -26.23 13.38
CA ALA A 316 18.20 -26.97 12.48
C ALA A 316 18.03 -28.49 12.60
N SER A 317 18.46 -29.23 11.57
CA SER A 317 18.67 -30.66 11.72
C SER A 317 19.89 -30.90 12.64
N SER A 318 19.90 -32.00 13.39
CA SER A 318 21.05 -32.37 14.24
C SER A 318 22.36 -32.57 13.44
N ALA A 319 22.27 -32.74 12.11
CA ALA A 319 23.43 -32.85 11.22
C ALA A 319 23.93 -31.48 10.69
N THR A 320 23.12 -30.42 10.79
CA THR A 320 23.40 -29.09 10.25
C THR A 320 23.57 -28.00 11.33
N THR A 321 23.31 -28.32 12.61
CA THR A 321 23.62 -27.47 13.78
C THR A 321 25.03 -26.86 13.69
N GLY A 322 25.13 -25.54 13.85
CA GLY A 322 26.38 -24.78 13.76
C GLY A 322 26.96 -24.62 12.35
N ARG A 323 26.29 -25.14 11.31
CA ARG A 323 26.76 -25.10 9.91
C ARG A 323 25.71 -24.53 8.96
N ASN A 324 24.85 -23.65 9.47
CA ASN A 324 23.78 -23.00 8.73
C ASN A 324 24.14 -21.56 8.36
N THR A 325 23.96 -21.17 7.11
CA THR A 325 23.94 -19.75 6.71
C THR A 325 22.50 -19.30 6.55
N PHE A 326 22.07 -18.34 7.37
CA PHE A 326 20.79 -17.66 7.21
C PHE A 326 20.95 -16.45 6.29
N ILE A 327 20.02 -16.25 5.36
CA ILE A 327 19.98 -15.06 4.49
C ILE A 327 18.84 -14.15 4.93
N VAL A 328 19.13 -12.93 5.35
CA VAL A 328 18.13 -11.91 5.65
C VAL A 328 17.76 -11.15 4.38
N VAL A 329 16.45 -11.03 4.11
CA VAL A 329 15.88 -10.43 2.90
C VAL A 329 15.11 -9.15 3.19
N ALA A 330 14.31 -9.13 4.25
CA ALA A 330 13.47 -7.98 4.60
C ALA A 330 14.34 -6.85 5.18
N LEU A 331 14.17 -5.63 4.66
CA LEU A 331 15.06 -4.51 4.97
C LEU A 331 14.92 -4.03 6.43
N ASP A 332 13.75 -4.16 7.03
CA ASP A 332 13.49 -3.84 8.43
C ASP A 332 14.10 -4.87 9.39
N GLU A 333 14.15 -6.16 9.02
CA GLU A 333 14.93 -7.17 9.74
C GLU A 333 16.43 -6.84 9.74
N ILE A 334 16.99 -6.43 8.59
CA ILE A 334 18.41 -6.04 8.46
C ILE A 334 18.70 -4.80 9.31
N CYS A 335 17.86 -3.77 9.20
CA CYS A 335 17.96 -2.55 10.00
C CYS A 335 17.85 -2.83 11.50
N TRP A 336 16.92 -3.70 11.93
CA TRP A 336 16.79 -4.08 13.33
C TRP A 336 18.01 -4.87 13.83
N LEU A 337 18.50 -5.84 13.05
CA LEU A 337 19.65 -6.68 13.41
C LEU A 337 20.92 -5.84 13.59
N LEU A 338 21.23 -4.98 12.60
CA LEU A 338 22.47 -4.22 12.53
C LEU A 338 22.46 -2.89 13.33
N ASN A 339 21.35 -2.53 13.99
CA ASN A 339 21.13 -1.20 14.59
C ASN A 339 21.34 -0.01 13.63
N LEU A 340 21.24 -0.26 12.31
CA LEU A 340 21.33 0.74 11.25
C LEU A 340 19.93 1.17 10.76
N ARG A 341 19.84 2.33 10.13
CA ARG A 341 18.66 2.85 9.43
C ARG A 341 19.09 3.51 8.13
N GLY A 342 18.15 3.63 7.20
CA GLY A 342 18.33 4.30 5.91
C GLY A 342 17.18 5.26 5.59
N SER A 343 17.09 5.64 4.32
CA SER A 343 15.99 6.45 3.79
C SER A 343 15.75 6.18 2.29
N ASP A 344 15.94 4.94 1.84
CA ASP A 344 15.86 4.57 0.42
C ASP A 344 14.43 4.28 -0.07
N ILE A 345 13.51 4.11 0.86
CA ILE A 345 12.07 3.94 0.62
C ILE A 345 11.36 5.01 1.43
N ASP A 346 10.43 5.74 0.81
CA ASP A 346 9.65 6.75 1.52
C ASP A 346 8.92 6.12 2.72
N TYR A 347 8.84 6.88 3.81
CA TYR A 347 8.18 6.53 5.08
C TYR A 347 8.81 5.38 5.90
N ASN A 348 9.51 4.45 5.27
CA ASN A 348 10.22 3.34 5.92
C ASN A 348 11.72 3.66 6.06
N PRO A 349 12.28 3.79 7.28
CA PRO A 349 13.67 4.22 7.51
C PRO A 349 14.69 3.09 7.27
N VAL A 350 14.69 2.54 6.06
CA VAL A 350 15.45 1.35 5.63
C VAL A 350 16.36 1.65 4.43
N PHE A 351 17.26 0.72 4.11
CA PHE A 351 18.21 0.84 2.99
C PHE A 351 18.34 -0.47 2.20
N PHE A 352 18.57 -0.39 0.89
CA PHE A 352 18.63 -1.56 0.01
C PHE A 352 19.81 -2.47 0.39
N SER A 353 19.48 -3.67 0.89
CA SER A 353 20.48 -4.57 1.46
C SER A 353 20.04 -6.04 1.55
N TYR A 354 21.02 -6.95 1.53
CA TYR A 354 20.86 -8.34 1.97
C TYR A 354 21.93 -8.65 3.03
N VAL A 355 21.68 -9.60 3.93
CA VAL A 355 22.70 -10.09 4.88
C VAL A 355 22.83 -11.61 4.80
N ALA A 356 24.04 -12.13 4.64
CA ALA A 356 24.36 -13.53 4.89
C ALA A 356 25.02 -13.66 6.27
N ILE A 357 24.52 -14.55 7.12
CA ILE A 357 24.99 -14.69 8.51
C ILE A 357 25.04 -16.15 8.97
N ASN A 358 26.17 -16.53 9.56
CA ASN A 358 26.38 -17.80 10.26
C ASN A 358 27.20 -17.54 11.54
N GLU A 359 27.73 -18.59 12.17
CA GLU A 359 28.48 -18.45 13.44
C GLU A 359 29.77 -17.62 13.25
N ASP A 360 30.56 -17.93 12.20
CA ASP A 360 31.85 -17.31 11.92
C ASP A 360 31.75 -15.94 11.25
N GLU A 361 30.96 -15.81 10.17
CA GLU A 361 30.92 -14.61 9.31
C GLU A 361 29.58 -13.85 9.37
N THR A 362 29.61 -12.60 8.92
CA THR A 362 28.42 -11.78 8.66
C THR A 362 28.75 -10.83 7.52
N ILE A 363 28.07 -11.00 6.38
CA ILE A 363 28.32 -10.23 5.16
C ILE A 363 27.08 -9.41 4.84
N LEU A 364 27.22 -8.09 4.82
CA LEU A 364 26.24 -7.13 4.36
C LEU A 364 26.47 -6.83 2.88
N PHE A 365 25.45 -7.03 2.05
CA PHE A 365 25.44 -6.65 0.64
C PHE A 365 24.66 -5.35 0.50
N THR A 366 25.33 -4.23 0.25
CA THR A 366 24.70 -2.92 0.03
C THR A 366 25.64 -1.99 -0.75
N ASN A 367 25.06 -1.00 -1.44
CA ASN A 367 25.80 0.06 -2.13
C ASN A 367 25.75 1.40 -1.39
N ASN A 368 24.97 1.49 -0.30
CA ASN A 368 24.73 2.74 0.42
C ASN A 368 26.01 3.33 1.03
N PRO A 369 26.22 4.67 0.93
CA PRO A 369 27.32 5.33 1.59
C PRO A 369 27.18 5.29 3.12
N PHE A 370 28.32 5.17 3.81
CA PHE A 370 28.41 5.16 5.26
C PHE A 370 29.67 5.87 5.75
N ASN A 371 29.62 6.41 6.97
CA ASN A 371 30.67 7.23 7.55
C ASN A 371 31.71 6.41 8.34
N ASP A 372 32.74 7.09 8.86
CA ASP A 372 33.82 6.46 9.64
C ASP A 372 33.32 5.77 10.92
N ASP A 373 32.29 6.33 11.59
CA ASP A 373 31.67 5.72 12.78
C ASP A 373 31.06 4.34 12.44
N ILE A 374 30.37 4.24 11.30
CA ILE A 374 29.79 3.00 10.79
C ILE A 374 30.88 2.04 10.30
N SER A 375 31.93 2.55 9.64
CA SER A 375 33.10 1.75 9.27
C SER A 375 33.73 1.07 10.49
N GLU A 376 33.90 1.81 11.59
CA GLU A 376 34.44 1.27 12.84
C GLU A 376 33.46 0.32 13.52
N TYR A 377 32.15 0.62 13.50
CA TYR A 377 31.11 -0.28 13.97
C TYR A 377 31.14 -1.64 13.23
N PHE A 378 31.32 -1.65 11.91
CA PHE A 378 31.47 -2.88 11.13
C PHE A 378 32.72 -3.67 11.55
N LYS A 379 33.87 -3.01 11.69
CA LYS A 379 35.13 -3.63 12.17
C LYS A 379 34.98 -4.26 13.56
N ILE A 380 34.40 -3.53 14.52
CA ILE A 380 34.18 -4.00 15.91
C ILE A 380 33.24 -5.21 15.98
N ASN A 381 32.34 -5.36 15.00
CA ASN A 381 31.34 -6.41 14.95
C ASN A 381 31.67 -7.57 13.99
N GLY A 382 32.76 -7.48 13.21
CA GLY A 382 33.13 -8.51 12.23
C GLY A 382 32.20 -8.57 11.02
N ILE A 383 31.63 -7.42 10.62
CA ILE A 383 30.73 -7.32 9.47
C ILE A 383 31.56 -6.97 8.23
N GLU A 384 31.58 -7.86 7.24
CA GLU A 384 32.12 -7.56 5.91
C GLU A 384 31.06 -6.85 5.08
N VAL A 385 31.44 -5.81 4.31
CA VAL A 385 30.54 -5.13 3.38
C VAL A 385 30.95 -5.41 1.95
N ARG A 386 29.99 -5.79 1.11
CA ARG A 386 30.15 -6.03 -0.34
C ARG A 386 29.09 -5.27 -1.14
N PRO A 387 29.33 -4.97 -2.43
CA PRO A 387 28.31 -4.38 -3.29
C PRO A 387 27.02 -5.21 -3.33
N TYR A 388 25.89 -4.52 -3.40
CA TYR A 388 24.54 -5.07 -3.33
C TYR A 388 24.31 -6.22 -4.32
N GLU A 389 24.75 -6.05 -5.57
CA GLU A 389 24.54 -6.99 -6.67
C GLU A 389 25.27 -8.32 -6.48
N GLN A 390 26.32 -8.38 -5.65
CA GLN A 390 27.13 -9.59 -5.47
C GLN A 390 26.41 -10.72 -4.72
N ILE A 391 25.24 -10.47 -4.13
CA ILE A 391 24.44 -11.49 -3.44
C ILE A 391 24.16 -12.71 -4.35
N TRP A 392 23.83 -12.49 -5.62
CA TRP A 392 23.47 -13.55 -6.57
C TRP A 392 24.68 -14.44 -6.91
N GLU A 393 25.83 -13.82 -7.18
CA GLU A 393 27.09 -14.54 -7.43
C GLU A 393 27.58 -15.28 -6.19
N HIS A 394 27.47 -14.66 -5.01
CA HIS A 394 27.86 -15.23 -3.72
C HIS A 394 27.07 -16.51 -3.39
N LEU A 395 25.74 -16.47 -3.54
CA LEU A 395 24.86 -17.62 -3.32
C LEU A 395 25.20 -18.79 -4.26
N THR A 396 25.38 -18.53 -5.57
CA THR A 396 25.80 -19.55 -6.54
C THR A 396 27.21 -20.08 -6.25
N LYS A 397 28.15 -19.21 -5.83
CA LYS A 397 29.54 -19.58 -5.54
C LYS A 397 29.65 -20.50 -4.32
N ILE A 398 29.10 -20.13 -3.16
CA ILE A 398 29.16 -20.99 -1.97
C ILE A 398 28.43 -22.31 -2.25
N THR A 399 27.28 -22.27 -2.93
CA THR A 399 26.52 -23.48 -3.31
C THR A 399 27.32 -24.43 -4.22
N SER A 400 28.27 -23.90 -4.99
CA SER A 400 29.19 -24.68 -5.84
C SER A 400 30.40 -25.24 -5.06
N GLN A 401 30.81 -24.57 -3.97
CA GLN A 401 31.94 -24.97 -3.12
C GLN A 401 31.53 -25.94 -2.00
N ALA A 402 30.30 -25.81 -1.48
CA ALA A 402 29.79 -26.62 -0.38
C ALA A 402 29.50 -28.08 -0.83
N SER A 403 30.32 -29.02 -0.34
CA SER A 403 30.02 -30.45 -0.39
C SER A 403 28.67 -30.72 0.28
N SER A 404 27.72 -31.29 -0.47
CA SER A 404 26.28 -31.19 -0.21
C SER A 404 25.72 -32.04 0.94
N ALA A 405 26.53 -32.30 1.96
CA ALA A 405 26.15 -33.06 3.15
C ALA A 405 26.35 -32.28 4.47
N GLU A 406 27.09 -31.15 4.46
CA GLU A 406 27.51 -30.48 5.70
C GLU A 406 27.12 -28.99 5.81
N HIS A 407 26.49 -28.37 4.80
CA HIS A 407 26.07 -26.97 4.84
C HIS A 407 24.65 -26.79 4.29
N GLU A 408 23.81 -26.09 5.05
CA GLU A 408 22.40 -25.85 4.77
C GLU A 408 22.10 -24.35 4.79
N PHE A 409 21.49 -23.85 3.70
CA PHE A 409 21.04 -22.47 3.62
C PHE A 409 19.64 -22.34 4.23
N LEU A 410 19.52 -21.51 5.25
CA LEU A 410 18.23 -21.14 5.82
C LEU A 410 17.76 -19.85 5.14
N ILE A 411 16.62 -19.90 4.46
CA ILE A 411 16.04 -18.73 3.77
C ILE A 411 14.66 -18.39 4.32
N PRO A 412 14.27 -17.10 4.37
CA PRO A 412 12.97 -16.68 4.88
C PRO A 412 11.84 -17.13 3.95
N ASP A 413 10.62 -17.16 4.47
CA ASP A 413 9.39 -17.38 3.71
C ASP A 413 9.06 -16.25 2.72
N SER A 414 9.65 -15.07 2.92
CA SER A 414 9.68 -13.94 1.98
C SER A 414 10.72 -14.08 0.85
N ALA A 415 11.59 -15.10 0.86
CA ALA A 415 12.65 -15.25 -0.14
C ALA A 415 12.11 -15.32 -1.58
N SER A 416 12.70 -14.52 -2.47
CA SER A 416 12.36 -14.51 -3.89
C SER A 416 12.69 -15.83 -4.59
N TRP A 417 11.97 -16.12 -5.68
CA TRP A 417 12.27 -17.26 -6.54
C TRP A 417 13.71 -17.18 -7.08
N GLN A 418 14.23 -15.98 -7.35
CA GLN A 418 15.60 -15.78 -7.83
C GLN A 418 16.66 -16.30 -6.85
N MET A 419 16.51 -16.06 -5.54
CA MET A 419 17.45 -16.60 -4.55
C MET A 419 17.48 -18.13 -4.59
N VAL A 420 16.31 -18.76 -4.71
CA VAL A 420 16.23 -20.23 -4.85
C VAL A 420 16.78 -20.71 -6.20
N ARG A 421 16.71 -19.91 -7.27
CA ARG A 421 17.37 -20.25 -8.54
C ARG A 421 18.90 -20.27 -8.38
N CYS A 422 19.50 -19.24 -7.77
CA CYS A 422 20.94 -19.22 -7.44
C CYS A 422 21.33 -20.44 -6.59
N LEU A 423 20.60 -20.74 -5.51
CA LEU A 423 20.84 -21.90 -4.63
C LEU A 423 20.62 -23.28 -5.28
N ASN A 424 20.05 -23.36 -6.49
CA ASN A 424 19.93 -24.60 -7.27
C ASN A 424 20.88 -24.65 -8.49
N THR A 425 21.72 -23.64 -8.66
CA THR A 425 22.80 -23.64 -9.66
C THR A 425 24.12 -24.13 -9.06
N SER A 426 25.01 -24.60 -9.94
CA SER A 426 26.41 -24.88 -9.66
C SER A 426 27.25 -24.46 -10.86
N THR A 427 28.35 -23.74 -10.63
CA THR A 427 29.35 -23.48 -11.69
C THR A 427 30.24 -24.70 -11.84
N ASN A 428 30.31 -25.29 -13.04
CA ASN A 428 31.27 -26.34 -13.32
C ASN A 428 32.71 -25.79 -13.44
N ALA A 429 33.70 -26.67 -13.56
CA ALA A 429 35.12 -26.30 -13.61
C ALA A 429 35.51 -25.35 -14.76
N ASN A 430 34.65 -25.20 -15.77
CA ASN A 430 34.84 -24.29 -16.90
C ASN A 430 34.07 -22.95 -16.72
N GLY A 431 33.53 -22.69 -15.52
CA GLY A 431 32.71 -21.52 -15.19
C GLY A 431 31.27 -21.56 -15.72
N ALA A 432 30.88 -22.59 -16.47
CA ALA A 432 29.54 -22.67 -17.03
C ALA A 432 28.51 -23.11 -15.98
N ILE A 433 27.39 -22.40 -15.92
CA ILE A 433 26.30 -22.63 -14.97
C ILE A 433 25.53 -23.89 -15.36
N ALA A 434 25.47 -24.85 -14.44
CA ALA A 434 24.69 -26.07 -14.54
C ALA A 434 23.66 -26.15 -13.41
N LYS A 435 22.54 -26.82 -13.65
CA LYS A 435 21.53 -27.11 -12.61
C LYS A 435 22.03 -28.25 -11.72
N LYS A 436 21.96 -28.12 -10.39
CA LYS A 436 22.26 -29.25 -9.48
C LYS A 436 21.31 -30.43 -9.76
N MET A 437 21.87 -31.64 -9.79
CA MET A 437 21.12 -32.90 -9.80
C MET A 437 20.98 -33.53 -8.40
N THR A 438 21.67 -32.98 -7.40
CA THR A 438 21.61 -33.39 -5.99
C THR A 438 20.44 -32.74 -5.25
N ALA A 439 20.19 -33.17 -4.01
CA ALA A 439 19.14 -32.65 -3.16
C ALA A 439 19.26 -31.14 -2.88
N GLN A 440 18.16 -30.55 -2.38
CA GLN A 440 18.08 -29.14 -2.00
C GLN A 440 19.00 -28.86 -0.81
N ASN A 441 20.04 -28.04 -1.02
CA ASN A 441 20.95 -27.54 0.01
C ASN A 441 20.33 -26.41 0.86
N PHE A 442 18.99 -26.27 0.89
CA PHE A 442 18.32 -25.15 1.55
C PHE A 442 16.99 -25.57 2.19
N ALA A 443 16.64 -24.90 3.29
CA ALA A 443 15.34 -25.02 3.95
C ALA A 443 14.68 -23.64 4.09
N ILE A 444 13.37 -23.60 3.87
CA ILE A 444 12.56 -22.38 4.03
C ILE A 444 12.07 -22.34 5.47
N ILE A 445 12.33 -21.24 6.17
CA ILE A 445 11.86 -20.99 7.54
C ILE A 445 11.18 -19.62 7.59
N HIS A 446 10.18 -19.46 8.46
CA HIS A 446 9.81 -18.09 8.86
C HIS A 446 10.98 -17.47 9.64
N SER A 447 11.31 -16.20 9.38
CA SER A 447 12.47 -15.54 9.98
C SER A 447 12.41 -15.53 11.51
N PRO A 448 13.50 -15.89 12.21
CA PRO A 448 13.58 -15.64 13.64
C PRO A 448 13.62 -14.15 13.98
N ILE A 449 14.10 -13.29 13.08
CA ILE A 449 14.30 -11.86 13.35
C ILE A 449 12.95 -11.17 13.46
N ASP A 450 11.99 -11.45 12.57
CA ASP A 450 10.64 -10.85 12.63
C ASP A 450 9.95 -11.13 13.99
N VAL A 451 9.99 -12.39 14.44
CA VAL A 451 9.50 -12.78 15.78
C VAL A 451 10.27 -12.09 16.92
N LEU A 452 11.58 -11.85 16.78
CA LEU A 452 12.40 -11.17 17.79
C LEU A 452 12.07 -9.66 17.86
N LYS A 453 12.12 -8.93 16.72
CA LYS A 453 11.86 -7.48 16.66
C LYS A 453 10.42 -7.11 17.02
N SER A 454 9.47 -8.02 16.80
CA SER A 454 8.07 -7.82 17.22
C SER A 454 7.92 -7.56 18.73
N ILE A 455 8.82 -8.08 19.57
CA ILE A 455 8.79 -8.00 21.04
C ILE A 455 9.76 -6.89 21.50
N LYS A 456 9.24 -5.69 21.71
CA LYS A 456 10.04 -4.52 22.09
C LYS A 456 10.59 -4.66 23.51
N ASN A 457 11.85 -4.25 23.70
CA ASN A 457 12.49 -4.17 25.01
C ASN A 457 12.07 -2.90 25.78
N ASP A 458 12.46 -2.79 27.06
CA ASP A 458 12.08 -1.68 27.93
C ASP A 458 12.52 -0.29 27.41
N ILE A 459 13.62 -0.22 26.65
CA ILE A 459 14.11 1.04 26.05
C ILE A 459 13.26 1.38 24.82
N GLU A 460 13.02 0.43 23.91
CA GLU A 460 12.14 0.59 22.75
C GLU A 460 10.71 0.98 23.19
N ILE A 461 10.13 0.31 24.20
CA ILE A 461 8.82 0.63 24.80
C ILE A 461 8.79 2.05 25.36
N LYS A 462 9.79 2.41 26.18
CA LYS A 462 9.91 3.74 26.80
C LYS A 462 10.05 4.83 25.75
N ASN A 463 10.67 4.52 24.63
CA ASN A 463 10.86 5.44 23.51
C ASN A 463 9.57 5.60 22.69
N ALA A 464 8.87 4.51 22.36
CA ALA A 464 7.56 4.57 21.69
C ALA A 464 6.53 5.40 22.48
N HIS A 465 6.51 5.30 23.82
CA HIS A 465 5.71 6.21 24.66
C HIS A 465 6.10 7.70 24.50
N LYS A 466 7.38 8.05 24.27
CA LYS A 466 7.78 9.44 23.96
C LYS A 466 7.30 9.86 22.58
N ALA A 467 7.42 8.99 21.58
CA ALA A 467 6.99 9.26 20.21
C ALA A 467 5.49 9.56 20.15
N GLN A 468 4.67 8.70 20.78
CA GLN A 468 3.23 8.90 20.94
C GLN A 468 2.85 10.23 21.64
N VAL A 469 3.62 10.66 22.66
CA VAL A 469 3.39 11.98 23.28
C VAL A 469 3.73 13.13 22.34
N LYS A 470 4.86 13.08 21.62
CA LYS A 470 5.25 14.13 20.65
C LYS A 470 4.21 14.29 19.55
N ASP A 471 3.77 13.19 18.96
CA ASP A 471 2.84 13.22 17.83
C ASP A 471 1.44 13.66 18.28
N ALA A 472 1.00 13.23 19.46
CA ALA A 472 -0.23 13.72 20.06
C ALA A 472 -0.21 15.24 20.35
N VAL A 473 0.93 15.81 20.75
CA VAL A 473 1.06 17.29 20.85
C VAL A 473 0.87 17.93 19.48
N CYS A 474 1.41 17.35 18.41
CA CYS A 474 1.27 17.85 17.04
C CYS A 474 -0.18 17.78 16.56
N LEU A 475 -0.86 16.64 16.74
CA LEU A 475 -2.26 16.45 16.37
C LEU A 475 -3.21 17.38 17.14
N VAL A 476 -2.97 17.58 18.44
CA VAL A 476 -3.75 18.54 19.26
C VAL A 476 -3.52 19.99 18.84
N GLN A 477 -2.30 20.34 18.36
CA GLN A 477 -2.06 21.65 17.76
C GLN A 477 -2.73 21.78 16.38
N TYR A 478 -2.66 20.73 15.56
CA TYR A 478 -3.21 20.66 14.22
C TYR A 478 -4.74 20.78 14.20
N PHE A 479 -5.47 19.94 14.93
CA PHE A 479 -6.94 20.00 14.95
C PHE A 479 -7.48 21.33 15.51
N ALA A 480 -6.78 21.91 16.49
CA ALA A 480 -7.10 23.24 17.01
C ALA A 480 -6.84 24.36 16.00
N TRP A 481 -5.78 24.25 15.19
CA TRP A 481 -5.52 25.16 14.07
C TRP A 481 -6.58 25.00 12.96
N LEU A 482 -6.91 23.76 12.59
CA LEU A 482 -7.83 23.41 11.52
C LEU A 482 -9.24 23.95 11.78
N GLU A 483 -9.77 23.72 12.99
CA GLU A 483 -11.05 24.30 13.41
C GLU A 483 -11.02 25.84 13.44
N GLN A 484 -9.91 26.44 13.89
CA GLN A 484 -9.74 27.90 13.93
C GLN A 484 -9.62 28.52 12.53
N GLN A 485 -9.14 27.79 11.50
CA GLN A 485 -9.18 28.27 10.12
C GLN A 485 -10.57 28.04 9.48
N LEU A 486 -11.06 26.81 9.47
CA LEU A 486 -12.27 26.45 8.73
C LEU A 486 -13.56 27.02 9.35
N VAL A 487 -13.69 26.97 10.68
CA VAL A 487 -14.90 27.48 11.39
C VAL A 487 -14.65 28.87 11.97
N GLY A 488 -13.47 29.11 12.53
CA GLY A 488 -13.16 30.37 13.22
C GLY A 488 -12.73 31.54 12.32
N ARG A 489 -12.48 31.29 11.03
CA ARG A 489 -12.05 32.29 10.02
C ARG A 489 -12.67 32.08 8.63
N GLU A 490 -13.49 31.04 8.44
CA GLU A 490 -14.10 30.68 7.15
C GLU A 490 -13.07 30.55 6.00
N ALA A 491 -11.84 30.12 6.34
CA ALA A 491 -10.73 30.05 5.41
C ALA A 491 -10.84 28.83 4.49
N LEU A 492 -10.60 29.03 3.19
CA LEU A 492 -10.61 27.96 2.20
C LEU A 492 -9.30 27.15 2.27
N ILE A 493 -9.39 25.93 2.83
CA ILE A 493 -8.28 24.97 2.93
C ILE A 493 -8.72 23.63 2.36
N ASP A 494 -7.87 23.08 1.50
CA ASP A 494 -8.04 21.77 0.87
C ASP A 494 -7.30 20.66 1.64
N GLU A 495 -7.66 19.41 1.35
CA GLU A 495 -7.15 18.21 2.02
C GLU A 495 -5.61 18.15 2.01
N TYR A 496 -4.98 18.38 0.84
CA TYR A 496 -3.53 18.35 0.68
C TYR A 496 -2.82 19.42 1.51
N ARG A 497 -3.28 20.68 1.48
CA ARG A 497 -2.72 21.75 2.33
C ARG A 497 -2.91 21.49 3.83
N ALA A 498 -3.96 20.76 4.21
CA ALA A 498 -4.18 20.37 5.59
C ALA A 498 -3.21 19.26 6.03
N ALA A 499 -2.96 18.25 5.19
CA ALA A 499 -1.93 17.23 5.40
C ALA A 499 -0.53 17.86 5.52
N GLU A 500 -0.13 18.72 4.58
CA GLU A 500 1.15 19.44 4.63
C GLU A 500 1.31 20.26 5.92
N LYS A 501 0.22 20.86 6.43
CA LYS A 501 0.28 21.61 7.69
C LYS A 501 0.51 20.73 8.91
N LEU A 502 0.00 19.49 8.94
CA LEU A 502 0.32 18.55 10.00
C LEU A 502 1.81 18.17 9.96
N THR A 503 2.36 17.92 8.77
CA THR A 503 3.80 17.65 8.60
C THR A 503 4.68 18.88 8.93
N GLU A 504 4.24 20.11 8.63
CA GLU A 504 4.91 21.34 9.09
C GLU A 504 4.99 21.43 10.62
N ILE A 505 3.89 21.08 11.32
CA ILE A 505 3.85 21.05 12.79
C ILE A 505 4.77 19.92 13.32
N ARG A 506 4.74 18.72 12.73
CA ARG A 506 5.60 17.59 13.13
C ARG A 506 7.09 17.88 12.96
N LYS A 507 7.49 18.61 11.91
CA LYS A 507 8.86 19.11 11.69
C LYS A 507 9.40 20.01 12.82
N THR A 508 8.55 20.51 13.73
CA THR A 508 9.00 21.25 14.93
C THR A 508 9.50 20.36 16.08
N GLN A 509 9.20 19.05 16.03
CA GLN A 509 9.58 18.11 17.10
C GLN A 509 11.03 17.65 16.96
N ARG A 510 11.76 17.69 18.08
CA ARG A 510 13.12 17.12 18.15
C ARG A 510 13.09 15.64 17.74
N ASN A 511 14.09 15.21 16.97
CA ASN A 511 14.28 13.83 16.48
C ASN A 511 13.17 13.33 15.52
N PHE A 512 12.37 14.22 14.92
CA PHE A 512 11.47 13.86 13.81
C PHE A 512 12.28 13.51 12.56
N MET A 513 11.97 12.38 11.93
CA MET A 513 12.70 11.83 10.79
C MET A 513 11.87 11.77 9.50
N GLY A 514 10.55 11.92 9.58
CA GLY A 514 9.61 11.87 8.46
C GLY A 514 8.21 11.46 8.91
N ASN A 515 7.22 11.50 8.01
CA ASN A 515 5.96 10.79 8.26
C ASN A 515 6.22 9.27 8.22
N SER A 516 5.39 8.46 8.90
CA SER A 516 5.48 6.99 8.82
C SER A 516 4.63 6.36 7.71
N PHE A 517 3.82 7.18 7.02
CA PHE A 517 3.12 6.91 5.76
C PHE A 517 2.59 8.24 5.18
N GLU A 518 1.98 8.21 3.98
CA GLU A 518 1.33 9.39 3.39
C GLU A 518 0.08 9.78 4.20
N THR A 519 -0.06 11.05 4.57
CA THR A 519 -1.17 11.50 5.45
C THR A 519 -2.50 11.53 4.70
N ILE A 520 -3.40 10.62 5.10
CA ILE A 520 -4.79 10.52 4.63
C ILE A 520 -5.58 11.65 5.28
N SER A 521 -5.59 12.81 4.63
CA SER A 521 -6.48 13.93 4.92
C SER A 521 -7.69 13.82 4.00
N SER A 522 -8.90 13.65 4.56
CA SER A 522 -10.09 13.31 3.75
C SER A 522 -11.38 13.92 4.30
N THR A 523 -12.21 14.50 3.42
CA THR A 523 -13.49 15.11 3.77
C THR A 523 -14.68 14.44 3.06
N GLY A 524 -15.80 14.27 3.77
CA GLY A 524 -17.02 13.67 3.22
C GLY A 524 -16.74 12.35 2.50
N SER A 525 -17.18 12.26 1.24
CA SER A 525 -17.07 11.06 0.39
C SER A 525 -15.65 10.52 0.24
N ASN A 526 -14.62 11.37 0.34
CA ASN A 526 -13.23 10.93 0.23
C ASN A 526 -12.81 10.05 1.42
N ALA A 527 -13.37 10.30 2.61
CA ALA A 527 -13.12 9.48 3.79
C ALA A 527 -13.67 8.04 3.65
N ALA A 528 -14.56 7.77 2.68
CA ALA A 528 -15.02 6.42 2.35
C ALA A 528 -13.98 5.61 1.53
N ILE A 529 -12.92 6.24 1.02
CA ILE A 529 -11.81 5.58 0.34
C ILE A 529 -10.75 5.27 1.42
N ILE A 530 -10.58 3.99 1.74
CA ILE A 530 -9.92 3.54 2.99
C ILE A 530 -8.47 4.07 3.12
N HIS A 531 -7.73 4.06 2.01
CA HIS A 531 -6.39 4.62 1.84
C HIS A 531 -6.43 5.80 0.83
N TYR A 532 -7.05 6.92 1.20
CA TYR A 532 -7.14 8.10 0.33
C TYR A 532 -5.92 9.01 0.44
N SER A 533 -5.08 9.05 -0.60
CA SER A 533 -4.08 10.11 -0.76
C SER A 533 -4.70 11.38 -1.35
N PRO A 534 -4.63 12.54 -0.68
CA PRO A 534 -5.11 13.81 -1.20
C PRO A 534 -4.15 14.35 -2.28
N PRO A 535 -4.60 14.55 -3.53
CA PRO A 535 -3.71 14.91 -4.63
C PRO A 535 -3.22 16.35 -4.50
N VAL A 536 -1.99 16.61 -4.96
CA VAL A 536 -1.35 17.95 -4.96
C VAL A 536 -2.17 18.96 -5.79
N GLU A 537 -2.69 18.50 -6.94
CA GLU A 537 -3.60 19.27 -7.79
C GLU A 537 -5.03 18.78 -7.65
N ASN A 538 -6.00 19.70 -7.65
CA ASN A 538 -7.44 19.41 -7.58
C ASN A 538 -7.88 18.63 -6.32
N SER A 539 -7.14 18.77 -5.21
CA SER A 539 -7.53 18.30 -3.87
C SER A 539 -8.88 18.88 -3.44
N SER A 540 -9.69 18.14 -2.67
CA SER A 540 -11.01 18.62 -2.26
C SER A 540 -10.90 19.69 -1.18
N MET A 541 -11.78 20.70 -1.26
CA MET A 541 -11.95 21.70 -0.19
C MET A 541 -12.57 21.02 1.04
N ILE A 542 -11.99 21.21 2.24
CA ILE A 542 -12.52 20.60 3.46
C ILE A 542 -13.82 21.30 3.87
N ASP A 543 -14.91 20.53 3.91
CA ASP A 543 -16.23 21.00 4.31
C ASP A 543 -16.42 20.80 5.82
N PRO A 544 -16.49 21.87 6.64
CA PRO A 544 -16.67 21.75 8.09
C PRO A 544 -18.09 21.28 8.49
N THR A 545 -19.00 21.09 7.53
CA THR A 545 -20.33 20.50 7.71
C THR A 545 -20.41 19.01 7.37
N LYS A 546 -19.29 18.40 6.96
CA LYS A 546 -19.14 16.96 6.74
C LYS A 546 -18.15 16.36 7.75
N ILE A 547 -18.08 15.03 7.79
CA ILE A 547 -16.98 14.29 8.41
C ILE A 547 -15.63 14.73 7.81
N TYR A 548 -14.63 14.86 8.67
CA TYR A 548 -13.21 14.92 8.29
C TYR A 548 -12.46 13.79 9.00
N LEU A 549 -11.82 12.92 8.23
CA LEU A 549 -10.97 11.83 8.71
C LEU A 549 -9.52 12.21 8.41
N CYS A 550 -8.71 12.20 9.48
CA CYS A 550 -7.28 12.41 9.42
C CYS A 550 -6.60 11.15 9.92
N ASP A 551 -5.92 10.45 9.03
CA ASP A 551 -5.03 9.35 9.39
C ASP A 551 -3.59 9.67 8.98
N SER A 552 -2.66 9.45 9.90
CA SER A 552 -1.35 10.06 9.87
C SER A 552 -0.44 9.57 10.99
N GLY A 553 0.80 9.21 10.65
CA GLY A 553 1.83 8.90 11.65
C GLY A 553 3.19 9.56 11.37
N SER A 554 4.10 9.43 12.34
CA SER A 554 5.46 9.97 12.32
C SER A 554 6.51 8.90 12.60
N GLN A 555 7.67 9.03 11.93
CA GLN A 555 8.94 8.43 12.32
C GLN A 555 9.72 9.38 13.23
N PHE A 556 10.12 8.91 14.40
CA PHE A 556 11.09 9.56 15.27
C PHE A 556 12.26 8.60 15.57
N LEU A 557 13.42 9.12 15.97
CA LEU A 557 14.48 8.27 16.54
C LEU A 557 13.99 7.45 17.76
N GLU A 558 12.99 7.95 18.48
CA GLU A 558 12.34 7.23 19.58
C GLU A 558 11.26 6.22 19.16
N GLY A 559 10.92 6.09 17.88
CA GLY A 559 9.94 5.11 17.44
C GLY A 559 9.00 5.61 16.34
N THR A 560 8.19 4.67 15.85
CA THR A 560 7.13 4.90 14.87
C THR A 560 5.81 5.15 15.62
N THR A 561 4.85 5.82 14.96
CA THR A 561 3.51 6.11 15.52
C THR A 561 2.46 5.90 14.44
N ASP A 562 1.25 5.49 14.83
CA ASP A 562 0.07 5.44 13.96
C ASP A 562 -1.19 5.98 14.67
N ILE A 563 -1.92 6.91 14.04
CA ILE A 563 -3.02 7.65 14.70
C ILE A 563 -4.07 8.21 13.72
N THR A 564 -5.06 7.39 13.35
CA THR A 564 -6.34 7.92 12.82
C THR A 564 -7.20 8.63 13.86
N ARG A 565 -7.69 9.84 13.55
CA ARG A 565 -8.86 10.45 14.19
C ARG A 565 -9.89 10.94 13.16
N THR A 566 -11.12 10.42 13.28
CA THR A 566 -12.30 11.00 12.62
C THR A 566 -12.95 12.07 13.50
N ILE A 567 -13.23 13.26 12.94
CA ILE A 567 -13.83 14.40 13.64
C ILE A 567 -14.97 15.04 12.83
N HIS A 568 -15.76 15.88 13.49
CA HIS A 568 -16.76 16.74 12.84
C HIS A 568 -16.66 18.17 13.37
N LEU A 569 -16.50 19.16 12.48
CA LEU A 569 -16.15 20.53 12.90
C LEU A 569 -17.38 21.35 13.33
N THR A 570 -18.52 21.22 12.65
CA THR A 570 -19.79 21.89 13.06
C THR A 570 -20.73 20.95 13.84
N LYS A 571 -21.79 20.43 13.21
CA LYS A 571 -22.81 19.57 13.81
C LYS A 571 -23.09 18.34 12.93
N PRO A 572 -22.76 17.10 13.37
CA PRO A 572 -23.01 15.89 12.61
C PRO A 572 -24.50 15.50 12.54
N THR A 573 -24.82 14.63 11.58
CA THR A 573 -26.09 13.92 11.49
C THR A 573 -26.19 12.80 12.53
N LYS A 574 -27.41 12.30 12.76
CA LYS A 574 -27.64 11.15 13.65
C LYS A 574 -26.98 9.86 13.13
N GLU A 575 -26.87 9.68 11.82
CA GLU A 575 -26.31 8.46 11.24
C GLU A 575 -24.79 8.40 11.46
N GLU A 576 -24.07 9.50 11.19
CA GLU A 576 -22.64 9.62 11.48
C GLU A 576 -22.34 9.43 12.97
N MET A 577 -23.16 10.02 13.86
CA MET A 577 -23.03 9.82 15.31
C MET A 577 -23.27 8.37 15.74
N ASP A 578 -24.31 7.71 15.20
CA ASP A 578 -24.61 6.32 15.53
C ASP A 578 -23.48 5.41 15.05
N ASN A 579 -23.01 5.55 13.81
CA ASN A 579 -21.98 4.72 13.21
C ASN A 579 -20.59 4.97 13.83
N TYR A 580 -20.21 6.23 14.10
CA TYR A 580 -18.99 6.55 14.86
C TYR A 580 -19.00 5.88 16.24
N THR A 581 -20.15 5.86 16.90
CA THR A 581 -20.26 5.22 18.23
C THR A 581 -20.19 3.69 18.14
N LEU A 582 -20.64 3.06 17.06
CA LEU A 582 -20.44 1.62 16.85
C LEU A 582 -18.97 1.27 16.63
N VAL A 583 -18.25 2.05 15.81
CA VAL A 583 -16.80 1.94 15.60
C VAL A 583 -16.05 2.10 16.93
N LEU A 584 -16.35 3.17 17.68
CA LEU A 584 -15.72 3.47 18.96
C LEU A 584 -15.96 2.34 19.99
N LYS A 585 -17.17 1.78 20.06
CA LYS A 585 -17.46 0.64 20.96
C LYS A 585 -16.62 -0.58 20.61
N GLY A 586 -16.35 -0.83 19.32
CA GLY A 586 -15.43 -1.87 18.86
C GLY A 586 -14.02 -1.68 19.40
N GLY A 587 -13.42 -0.50 19.17
CA GLY A 587 -12.07 -0.19 19.63
C GLY A 587 -11.94 -0.22 21.15
N LEU A 588 -12.92 0.34 21.87
CA LEU A 588 -12.99 0.31 23.33
C LEU A 588 -13.10 -1.12 23.89
N ALA A 589 -13.91 -1.99 23.26
CA ALA A 589 -14.08 -3.37 23.70
C ALA A 589 -12.83 -4.23 23.49
N LEU A 590 -12.07 -3.98 22.41
CA LEU A 590 -10.76 -4.60 22.23
C LEU A 590 -9.74 -4.06 23.24
N GLU A 591 -9.71 -2.74 23.49
CA GLU A 591 -8.82 -2.11 24.49
C GLU A 591 -9.02 -2.67 25.91
N ARG A 592 -10.27 -2.96 26.32
CA ARG A 592 -10.57 -3.56 27.64
C ARG A 592 -10.24 -5.06 27.74
N LEU A 593 -9.88 -5.73 26.64
CA LEU A 593 -9.79 -7.18 26.61
C LEU A 593 -8.63 -7.70 27.47
N ILE A 594 -8.95 -8.63 28.38
CA ILE A 594 -7.97 -9.45 29.11
C ILE A 594 -8.08 -10.88 28.58
N PHE A 595 -7.00 -11.42 28.02
CA PHE A 595 -7.01 -12.66 27.24
C PHE A 595 -5.84 -13.59 27.61
N PRO A 596 -5.95 -14.92 27.44
CA PRO A 596 -4.86 -15.84 27.80
C PRO A 596 -3.58 -15.58 27.00
N GLU A 597 -2.42 -15.84 27.61
CA GLU A 597 -1.17 -15.98 26.86
C GLU A 597 -1.30 -17.06 25.78
N ASN A 598 -0.64 -16.86 24.64
CA ASN A 598 -0.75 -17.67 23.42
C ASN A 598 -2.05 -17.51 22.62
N THR A 599 -2.85 -16.47 22.86
CA THR A 599 -3.96 -16.08 21.96
C THR A 599 -3.44 -15.36 20.71
N PRO A 600 -3.73 -15.82 19.48
CA PRO A 600 -3.44 -15.08 18.26
C PRO A 600 -4.46 -13.96 18.02
N GLY A 601 -4.04 -12.85 17.41
CA GLY A 601 -4.92 -11.71 17.15
C GLY A 601 -6.08 -12.04 16.18
N PHE A 602 -5.94 -13.09 15.38
CA PHE A 602 -7.03 -13.71 14.60
C PHE A 602 -8.26 -14.03 15.47
N ASN A 603 -8.07 -14.48 16.72
CA ASN A 603 -9.16 -14.90 17.60
C ASN A 603 -9.93 -13.71 18.22
N ILE A 604 -9.44 -12.47 18.11
CA ILE A 604 -9.99 -11.30 18.81
C ILE A 604 -10.44 -10.16 17.86
N ASP A 605 -10.15 -10.23 16.56
CA ASP A 605 -10.64 -9.29 15.52
C ASP A 605 -12.18 -9.13 15.56
N ALA A 606 -12.91 -10.22 15.78
CA ALA A 606 -14.37 -10.19 15.93
C ALA A 606 -14.88 -9.33 17.12
N ILE A 607 -14.05 -9.10 18.15
CA ILE A 607 -14.41 -8.28 19.33
C ILE A 607 -14.63 -6.81 18.93
N ALA A 608 -13.89 -6.30 17.95
CA ALA A 608 -14.10 -4.96 17.42
C ALA A 608 -15.29 -4.92 16.44
N ARG A 609 -15.44 -5.93 15.58
CA ARG A 609 -16.51 -5.99 14.56
C ARG A 609 -17.92 -6.15 15.11
N GLN A 610 -18.10 -6.83 16.25
CA GLN A 610 -19.41 -7.27 16.76
C GLN A 610 -20.51 -6.18 16.78
N PHE A 611 -20.15 -4.93 17.06
CA PHE A 611 -21.11 -3.82 17.13
C PHE A 611 -21.61 -3.39 15.75
N LEU A 612 -20.74 -3.38 14.74
CA LEU A 612 -21.10 -3.13 13.34
C LEU A 612 -21.86 -4.33 12.76
N TRP A 613 -21.39 -5.55 13.01
CA TRP A 613 -22.08 -6.79 12.63
C TRP A 613 -23.51 -6.86 13.18
N SER A 614 -23.75 -6.36 14.41
CA SER A 614 -25.10 -6.27 14.99
C SER A 614 -26.09 -5.41 14.19
N ARG A 615 -25.59 -4.61 13.25
CA ARG A 615 -26.36 -3.76 12.32
C ARG A 615 -26.21 -4.15 10.85
N GLY A 616 -25.50 -5.25 10.54
CA GLY A 616 -25.20 -5.65 9.17
C GLY A 616 -24.13 -4.78 8.47
N LEU A 617 -23.26 -4.13 9.25
CA LEU A 617 -22.16 -3.29 8.78
C LEU A 617 -20.80 -3.97 9.05
N ASP A 618 -19.75 -3.65 8.28
CA ASP A 618 -18.39 -4.16 8.45
C ASP A 618 -17.34 -3.23 7.80
N TYR A 619 -16.06 -3.54 7.93
CA TYR A 619 -14.92 -2.83 7.31
C TYR A 619 -13.92 -3.78 6.64
N LYS A 620 -13.44 -3.42 5.44
CA LYS A 620 -12.70 -4.31 4.53
C LYS A 620 -11.17 -4.35 4.75
N HIS A 621 -10.74 -4.15 5.99
CA HIS A 621 -9.33 -4.23 6.43
C HIS A 621 -9.24 -4.96 7.78
N GLY A 622 -8.03 -5.11 8.33
CA GLY A 622 -7.82 -5.69 9.67
C GLY A 622 -8.35 -4.78 10.78
N THR A 623 -8.31 -5.26 12.02
CA THR A 623 -8.49 -4.44 13.22
C THR A 623 -7.16 -3.86 13.72
N GLY A 624 -6.02 -4.38 13.25
CA GLY A 624 -4.70 -3.78 13.45
C GLY A 624 -3.52 -4.64 13.00
N HIS A 625 -2.35 -4.02 12.94
CA HIS A 625 -1.05 -4.58 12.57
C HIS A 625 -0.06 -4.41 13.73
N GLY A 626 1.11 -5.05 13.68
CA GLY A 626 2.24 -4.66 14.51
C GLY A 626 2.80 -3.30 14.10
N ILE A 627 3.56 -2.65 14.99
CA ILE A 627 4.22 -1.37 14.74
C ILE A 627 5.70 -1.46 15.13
N GLY A 628 6.60 -1.06 14.23
CA GLY A 628 8.05 -1.15 14.39
C GLY A 628 8.67 -0.09 15.31
N SER A 629 9.92 -0.33 15.76
CA SER A 629 10.70 0.64 16.55
C SER A 629 11.59 1.50 15.64
N PHE A 630 11.04 2.64 15.19
CA PHE A 630 11.63 3.48 14.15
C PHE A 630 11.92 2.64 12.89
N LEU A 631 10.90 1.91 12.44
CA LEU A 631 10.92 0.97 11.32
C LEU A 631 9.56 1.07 10.59
N ASN A 632 9.18 0.05 9.82
CA ASN A 632 7.91 0.01 9.12
C ASN A 632 6.73 0.23 10.10
N VAL A 633 5.75 1.04 9.68
CA VAL A 633 4.53 1.29 10.45
C VAL A 633 3.64 0.05 10.52
N HIS A 634 3.55 -0.70 9.42
CA HIS A 634 3.03 -2.06 9.41
C HIS A 634 4.20 -3.03 9.66
N GLU A 635 4.27 -3.63 10.84
CA GLU A 635 5.26 -4.65 11.21
C GLU A 635 4.60 -6.02 11.43
N GLY A 636 5.27 -7.08 10.98
CA GLY A 636 4.90 -8.47 11.25
C GLY A 636 5.53 -9.04 12.53
N PRO A 637 5.33 -10.35 12.80
CA PRO A 637 4.38 -11.25 12.13
C PRO A 637 3.00 -11.25 12.81
N MET A 638 2.84 -10.48 13.90
CA MET A 638 1.61 -10.37 14.67
C MET A 638 0.68 -9.26 14.15
N GLY A 639 -0.59 -9.36 14.51
CA GLY A 639 -1.64 -8.41 14.11
C GLY A 639 -3.02 -8.95 14.48
N VAL A 640 -4.04 -8.11 14.36
CA VAL A 640 -5.43 -8.42 14.68
C VAL A 640 -6.25 -8.38 13.39
N GLY A 641 -6.58 -9.55 12.84
CA GLY A 641 -7.26 -9.64 11.56
C GLY A 641 -7.59 -11.07 11.14
N PHE A 642 -8.47 -11.20 10.16
CA PHE A 642 -8.93 -12.49 9.61
C PHE A 642 -7.95 -13.17 8.64
N ARG A 643 -6.68 -12.74 8.56
CA ARG A 643 -5.64 -13.37 7.71
C ARG A 643 -5.18 -14.69 8.37
N PRO A 644 -5.33 -15.88 7.73
CA PRO A 644 -5.04 -17.17 8.37
C PRO A 644 -3.60 -17.34 8.91
N HIS A 645 -2.62 -16.67 8.30
CA HIS A 645 -1.23 -16.63 8.78
C HIS A 645 -1.12 -16.21 10.25
N LEU A 646 -1.96 -15.26 10.70
CA LEU A 646 -1.92 -14.71 12.06
C LEU A 646 -2.20 -15.75 13.15
N MET A 647 -2.83 -16.89 12.83
CA MET A 647 -3.02 -18.00 13.78
C MET A 647 -1.70 -18.59 14.27
N ASN A 648 -0.62 -18.49 13.48
CA ASN A 648 0.71 -19.01 13.82
C ASN A 648 1.50 -18.08 14.74
N PHE A 649 1.04 -16.84 14.95
CA PHE A 649 1.77 -15.79 15.66
C PHE A 649 0.96 -15.23 16.83
N PRO A 650 0.95 -15.94 17.98
CA PRO A 650 0.29 -15.47 19.18
C PRO A 650 0.81 -14.14 19.69
N LEU A 651 -0.09 -13.31 20.20
CA LEU A 651 0.23 -12.04 20.84
C LEU A 651 1.03 -12.27 22.13
N ARG A 652 2.00 -11.40 22.39
CA ARG A 652 2.96 -11.47 23.50
C ARG A 652 3.12 -10.12 24.18
N ALA A 653 3.42 -10.14 25.47
CA ALA A 653 3.83 -8.93 26.18
C ALA A 653 5.09 -8.33 25.52
N GLY A 654 5.09 -7.02 25.29
CA GLY A 654 6.13 -6.31 24.52
C GLY A 654 5.81 -6.10 23.04
N ASN A 655 4.76 -6.72 22.48
CA ASN A 655 4.24 -6.29 21.18
C ASN A 655 3.58 -4.91 21.30
N ILE A 656 3.77 -4.07 20.29
CA ILE A 656 2.97 -2.87 20.03
C ILE A 656 2.15 -3.14 18.76
N ILE A 657 0.85 -2.88 18.82
CA ILE A 657 -0.09 -3.06 17.70
C ILE A 657 -1.01 -1.85 17.55
N SER A 658 -1.58 -1.61 16.36
CA SER A 658 -2.71 -0.70 16.18
C SER A 658 -4.04 -1.33 16.63
N ASN A 659 -5.07 -0.49 16.78
CA ASN A 659 -6.46 -0.86 17.08
C ASN A 659 -7.34 0.13 16.31
N GLU A 660 -7.58 -0.19 15.04
CA GLU A 660 -8.02 0.72 13.96
C GLU A 660 -9.42 0.40 13.37
N PRO A 661 -10.44 -0.03 14.14
CA PRO A 661 -11.74 -0.35 13.55
C PRO A 661 -12.33 0.85 12.80
N GLY A 662 -13.10 0.55 11.75
CA GLY A 662 -13.71 1.57 10.90
C GLY A 662 -15.07 1.19 10.34
N TYR A 663 -15.63 2.09 9.54
CA TYR A 663 -16.82 1.90 8.74
C TYR A 663 -16.82 2.91 7.58
N TYR A 664 -17.11 2.45 6.36
CA TYR A 664 -17.01 3.26 5.14
C TYR A 664 -18.30 3.13 4.35
N LYS A 665 -18.94 4.28 4.07
CA LYS A 665 -20.20 4.37 3.33
C LYS A 665 -19.89 4.98 1.96
N ASP A 666 -19.73 4.11 0.96
CA ASP A 666 -19.31 4.45 -0.41
C ASP A 666 -20.03 5.70 -0.94
N GLY A 667 -19.26 6.77 -1.19
CA GLY A 667 -19.76 8.03 -1.76
C GLY A 667 -20.38 9.02 -0.76
N GLU A 668 -20.41 8.72 0.55
CA GLU A 668 -20.97 9.62 1.57
C GLU A 668 -19.93 10.05 2.62
N TYR A 669 -19.39 9.10 3.39
CA TYR A 669 -18.37 9.34 4.43
C TYR A 669 -17.69 8.04 4.86
N GLY A 670 -16.57 8.15 5.55
CA GLY A 670 -15.96 7.03 6.27
C GLY A 670 -15.41 7.44 7.62
N ILE A 671 -15.21 6.44 8.47
CA ILE A 671 -14.86 6.58 9.87
C ILE A 671 -13.80 5.52 10.17
N ARG A 672 -12.69 5.94 10.76
CA ARG A 672 -11.72 5.07 11.44
C ARG A 672 -11.30 5.73 12.75
N ILE A 673 -11.08 4.94 13.78
CA ILE A 673 -10.67 5.41 15.12
C ILE A 673 -9.57 4.49 15.59
N GLU A 674 -8.38 5.03 15.80
CA GLU A 674 -7.17 4.22 15.94
C GLU A 674 -6.38 4.55 17.20
N SER A 675 -5.66 3.59 17.76
CA SER A 675 -4.64 3.85 18.77
C SER A 675 -3.61 2.73 18.84
N ASP A 676 -2.32 3.08 18.86
CA ASP A 676 -1.26 2.18 19.33
C ASP A 676 -1.61 1.62 20.71
N MET A 677 -1.46 0.31 20.87
CA MET A 677 -1.62 -0.43 22.11
C MET A 677 -0.40 -1.31 22.39
N LEU A 678 0.17 -1.15 23.58
CA LEU A 678 1.21 -2.02 24.11
C LEU A 678 0.59 -3.20 24.83
N ILE A 679 1.00 -4.42 24.47
CA ILE A 679 0.57 -5.64 25.15
C ILE A 679 1.41 -5.83 26.42
N LYS A 680 0.74 -5.98 27.57
CA LYS A 680 1.36 -6.24 28.89
C LYS A 680 0.79 -7.49 29.54
N LYS A 681 1.53 -8.08 30.48
CA LYS A 681 1.00 -9.16 31.33
C LYS A 681 -0.08 -8.62 32.26
N ALA A 682 -1.22 -9.30 32.32
CA ALA A 682 -2.25 -9.11 33.35
C ALA A 682 -1.87 -9.95 34.58
N THR A 683 -0.81 -9.55 35.27
CA THR A 683 -0.23 -10.27 36.42
C THR A 683 -1.25 -10.62 37.51
N GLU A 684 -2.26 -9.77 37.68
CA GLU A 684 -3.39 -9.95 38.59
C GLU A 684 -4.41 -11.02 38.16
N LYS A 685 -4.18 -11.69 37.02
CA LYS A 685 -4.97 -12.82 36.46
C LYS A 685 -4.11 -14.05 36.12
N GLY A 686 -2.81 -14.06 36.45
CA GLY A 686 -1.90 -15.16 36.11
C GLY A 686 -1.38 -15.06 34.67
N ASN A 687 -1.47 -16.16 33.91
CA ASN A 687 -0.93 -16.27 32.54
C ASN A 687 -1.87 -15.62 31.49
N PHE A 688 -2.18 -14.35 31.71
CA PHE A 688 -3.04 -13.54 30.86
C PHE A 688 -2.30 -12.28 30.40
N LEU A 689 -2.75 -11.72 29.29
CA LEU A 689 -2.32 -10.47 28.68
C LEU A 689 -3.46 -9.46 28.70
N LYS A 690 -3.11 -8.18 28.63
CA LYS A 690 -4.01 -7.04 28.52
C LYS A 690 -3.36 -5.95 27.67
N PHE A 691 -4.17 -5.06 27.12
CA PHE A 691 -3.68 -3.91 26.37
C PHE A 691 -3.48 -2.69 27.26
N GLU A 692 -2.54 -1.83 26.86
CA GLU A 692 -2.44 -0.44 27.29
C GLU A 692 -2.46 0.44 26.04
N ASN A 693 -3.56 1.16 25.82
CA ASN A 693 -3.63 2.21 24.81
C ASN A 693 -2.54 3.25 25.09
N MET A 694 -1.57 3.40 24.20
CA MET A 694 -0.45 4.34 24.30
C MET A 694 -0.83 5.74 23.80
N THR A 695 -1.84 5.80 22.92
CA THR A 695 -2.19 7.00 22.15
C THR A 695 -2.81 8.11 23.00
N VAL A 696 -2.25 9.29 22.78
CA VAL A 696 -2.44 10.61 23.41
C VAL A 696 -3.63 11.50 23.03
N VAL A 697 -4.53 11.10 22.13
CA VAL A 697 -5.33 12.06 21.31
C VAL A 697 -6.84 11.89 21.53
N PRO A 698 -7.61 12.95 21.85
CA PRO A 698 -9.01 12.78 22.27
C PRO A 698 -9.92 12.28 21.14
N TYR A 699 -10.86 11.40 21.48
CA TYR A 699 -12.00 11.07 20.61
C TYR A 699 -12.92 12.29 20.41
N CYS A 700 -13.51 12.45 19.21
CA CYS A 700 -14.37 13.59 18.89
C CYS A 700 -15.69 13.55 19.68
N ARG A 701 -15.85 14.44 20.67
CA ARG A 701 -17.03 14.43 21.56
C ARG A 701 -18.35 14.66 20.81
N LYS A 702 -18.32 15.45 19.72
CA LYS A 702 -19.49 15.75 18.88
C LYS A 702 -20.08 14.53 18.16
N LEU A 703 -19.27 13.51 17.88
CA LEU A 703 -19.69 12.30 17.16
C LEU A 703 -20.16 11.17 18.09
N ILE A 704 -20.02 11.32 19.41
CA ILE A 704 -20.40 10.27 20.37
C ILE A 704 -21.89 10.38 20.71
N ASN A 705 -22.70 9.42 20.24
CA ASN A 705 -24.05 9.24 20.73
C ASN A 705 -24.03 8.51 22.09
N THR A 706 -24.00 9.30 23.17
CA THR A 706 -23.97 8.82 24.57
C THR A 706 -25.14 7.92 24.96
N LYS A 707 -26.20 7.78 24.13
CA LYS A 707 -27.32 6.85 24.31
C LYS A 707 -27.02 5.42 23.83
N LEU A 708 -25.98 5.21 23.03
CA LEU A 708 -25.49 3.88 22.60
C LEU A 708 -24.38 3.33 23.51
N LEU A 709 -23.87 4.16 24.43
CA LEU A 709 -22.84 3.79 25.39
C LEU A 709 -23.45 3.27 26.69
N ASN A 710 -22.86 2.21 27.25
CA ASN A 710 -23.09 1.78 28.62
C ASN A 710 -22.19 2.59 29.60
N GLU A 711 -22.35 2.40 30.90
CA GLU A 711 -21.59 3.16 31.90
C GLU A 711 -20.09 2.79 31.96
N GLU A 712 -19.72 1.57 31.60
CA GLU A 712 -18.32 1.13 31.50
C GLU A 712 -17.59 1.89 30.39
N GLU A 713 -18.20 1.98 29.20
CA GLU A 713 -17.68 2.68 28.03
C GLU A 713 -17.61 4.20 28.27
N LYS A 714 -18.62 4.80 28.92
CA LYS A 714 -18.57 6.21 29.34
C LYS A 714 -17.43 6.47 30.33
N THR A 715 -17.24 5.58 31.29
CA THR A 715 -16.15 5.67 32.28
C THR A 715 -14.80 5.59 31.57
N GLN A 716 -14.60 4.60 30.70
CA GLN A 716 -13.36 4.43 29.92
C GLN A 716 -13.03 5.67 29.07
N ILE A 717 -14.02 6.24 28.36
CA ILE A 717 -13.80 7.47 27.57
C ILE A 717 -13.44 8.65 28.47
N ASN A 718 -14.15 8.85 29.58
CA ASN A 718 -13.90 9.95 30.51
C ASN A 718 -12.51 9.83 31.19
N GLU A 719 -12.09 8.62 31.56
CA GLU A 719 -10.76 8.35 32.12
C GLU A 719 -9.65 8.53 31.06
N TYR A 720 -9.89 8.07 29.83
CA TYR A 720 -9.01 8.30 28.68
C TYR A 720 -8.84 9.80 28.41
N HIS A 721 -9.93 10.56 28.31
CA HIS A 721 -9.90 12.02 28.14
C HIS A 721 -9.18 12.71 29.31
N ALA A 722 -9.41 12.30 30.56
CA ALA A 722 -8.69 12.82 31.72
C ALA A 722 -7.19 12.46 31.71
N ARG A 723 -6.80 11.32 31.12
CA ARG A 723 -5.39 10.95 30.88
C ARG A 723 -4.78 11.84 29.79
N VAL A 724 -5.44 11.97 28.64
CA VAL A 724 -5.05 12.85 27.52
C VAL A 724 -4.82 14.28 28.00
N TRP A 725 -5.74 14.85 28.78
CA TRP A 725 -5.58 16.18 29.38
C TRP A 725 -4.30 16.28 30.21
N ARG A 726 -4.12 15.36 31.18
CA ARG A 726 -2.95 15.37 32.10
C ARG A 726 -1.62 15.19 31.37
N THR A 727 -1.58 14.39 30.30
CA THR A 727 -0.34 14.19 29.53
C THR A 727 -0.01 15.39 28.64
N ILE A 728 -0.98 15.92 27.89
CA ILE A 728 -0.70 16.89 26.82
C ILE A 728 -0.69 18.35 27.32
N VAL A 729 -1.45 18.70 28.37
CA VAL A 729 -1.61 20.11 28.80
C VAL A 729 -0.30 20.82 29.12
N HIS A 730 0.70 20.11 29.64
CA HIS A 730 2.00 20.67 30.03
C HIS A 730 2.89 21.10 28.85
N PHE A 731 2.58 20.63 27.63
CA PHE A 731 3.30 21.02 26.41
C PHE A 731 2.62 22.19 25.67
N LEU A 732 1.46 22.67 26.14
CA LEU A 732 0.68 23.72 25.49
C LEU A 732 0.73 25.02 26.28
N GLN A 733 0.97 26.14 25.57
CA GLN A 733 0.93 27.46 26.18
C GLN A 733 -0.47 27.74 26.76
N PRO A 734 -0.60 28.15 28.04
CA PRO A 734 -1.89 28.46 28.65
C PRO A 734 -2.68 29.49 27.83
N GLN A 735 -4.00 29.29 27.72
CA GLN A 735 -4.91 30.14 26.94
C GLN A 735 -4.68 30.19 25.41
N SER A 736 -3.73 29.43 24.86
CA SER A 736 -3.61 29.20 23.40
C SER A 736 -4.86 28.54 22.82
N ILE A 737 -5.00 28.57 21.48
CA ILE A 737 -6.10 27.89 20.79
C ILE A 737 -6.09 26.38 21.09
N SER A 738 -4.92 25.74 21.08
CA SER A 738 -4.73 24.31 21.37
C SER A 738 -5.06 23.97 22.83
N TYR A 739 -4.68 24.82 23.79
CA TYR A 739 -5.05 24.64 25.20
C TYR A 739 -6.58 24.70 25.40
N LYS A 740 -7.25 25.65 24.75
CA LYS A 740 -8.72 25.83 24.81
C LYS A 740 -9.46 24.68 24.12
N TRP A 741 -8.97 24.26 22.95
CA TRP A 741 -9.48 23.13 22.17
C TRP A 741 -9.36 21.82 22.96
N LEU A 742 -8.16 21.52 23.47
CA LEU A 742 -7.90 20.31 24.26
C LEU A 742 -8.85 20.25 25.47
N LYS A 743 -8.97 21.34 26.24
CA LYS A 743 -9.85 21.40 27.41
C LYS A 743 -11.32 21.08 27.07
N ARG A 744 -11.78 21.44 25.88
CA ARG A 744 -13.14 21.20 25.39
C ARG A 744 -13.34 19.75 24.93
N GLU A 745 -12.37 19.19 24.19
CA GLU A 745 -12.42 17.80 23.70
C GLU A 745 -12.06 16.76 24.77
N THR A 746 -11.43 17.15 25.88
CA THR A 746 -11.18 16.28 27.05
C THR A 746 -12.09 16.55 28.25
N SER A 747 -13.16 17.33 28.07
CA SER A 747 -14.20 17.45 29.12
C SER A 747 -15.06 16.19 29.15
N PRO A 748 -15.57 15.74 30.32
CA PRO A 748 -16.43 14.56 30.41
C PRO A 748 -17.65 14.62 29.48
N LEU A 749 -18.09 13.46 28.99
CA LEU A 749 -19.24 13.31 28.06
C LEU A 749 -20.56 13.84 28.64
#